data_AF-A0A7R9AHF7-F1
#
_entry.id   AF-A0A7R9AHF7-F1
#
_cell.length_a   1.000
_cell.length_b   1.000
_cell.length_c   1.000
_cell.angle_alpha   90.00
_cell.angle_beta   90.00
_cell.angle_gamma   90.00
#
_symmetry.space_group_name_H-M   'P 1'
#
loop_
_entity.id
_entity.type
_entity.pdbx_description
1 polymer ?
#
loop_
_entity_poly.entity_id
_entity_poly.type
_entity_poly.pdbx_seq_one_letter_code
_entity_poly.pdbx_strand_id
1 'polypeptide(L)'
;MVEEDKPDDDKEDEQVGEEESEEEEEQVNEEESEEEDEQVNEEESEEEEEQVNEEESEEEEEQVNEEESEEEEEQVDEEESEEEDEQVEEEECMMEQEGIDKGLGEEHKKKKRDNVNKWESLHHEGPLFAPTYEKLPENIKLIYDEEPMDLSLPAEEVATFYAKILDDDCTKDGTFNQNFFTDWKKVMTKEEQKIITNLKKCSFKAIHEHFLQMSREKKNMSNVEKQKLKKQKEDEMEKYGFCLIDDQRERIGNFKIEPPGLFRGRGEHPKRGKLKERIMPEDVIINCSQDTKIQPPPDHKWKKVVQNQKVTWLACWTDKITGRPKYVNLSPLAKLKMNKDKQKFDTARRLHKSIEKIREKYRKDMESEDAQVQQMGVAIYLIDQLALRVGNEKDPEEMADTVGCCTLRYEHIILTEETDNNKYKVKFNFIGKASIPYRNEVYVGKRVFQNLKSFMNRKQEGDKLFDRISVVGLNDYLKSLMDGLTAKVFRTYRASQTLQEKLDELTDGNAQVKEKFITHLEATLAVANLCNHQRSNPKINPKSIKALEKKVEEVKRAVQLAKNKLQCAKKAYDESKDMKNKVEVDKKRKVLRGLQVKLSILNVKTTRAKEGKEIATEVSKLYYLDPRITVAWCRKHRVPLAVIFNKTQRQKFRWAISTAGPNFRFDELD
;
A
#
# COMPACT_ATOMS: atom_id res chain seq x y z
N MET A 1 -49.89 -20.78 -60.06
CA MET A 1 -51.03 -19.85 -60.14
C MET A 1 -50.99 -19.04 -58.85
N VAL A 2 -50.96 -17.69 -58.85
CA VAL A 2 -51.87 -16.73 -59.54
C VAL A 2 -53.24 -16.80 -58.86
N GLU A 3 -53.81 -15.75 -58.24
CA GLU A 3 -53.44 -14.32 -58.01
C GLU A 3 -53.43 -14.02 -56.48
N GLU A 4 -53.04 -12.86 -55.91
CA GLU A 4 -53.78 -11.56 -55.81
C GLU A 4 -55.30 -11.75 -55.50
N ASP A 5 -55.95 -11.02 -54.58
CA ASP A 5 -56.09 -9.55 -54.57
C ASP A 5 -56.57 -8.94 -53.21
N LYS A 6 -56.74 -7.61 -53.16
CA LYS A 6 -57.38 -6.74 -52.12
C LYS A 6 -58.87 -6.48 -52.49
N PRO A 7 -59.75 -5.70 -51.78
CA PRO A 7 -59.61 -4.38 -51.10
C PRO A 7 -60.13 -4.37 -49.62
N ASP A 8 -60.18 -3.31 -48.80
CA ASP A 8 -60.65 -1.90 -48.86
C ASP A 8 -62.19 -1.74 -49.02
N ASP A 9 -62.93 -0.82 -48.38
CA ASP A 9 -62.63 0.14 -47.28
C ASP A 9 -63.75 0.02 -46.19
N ASP A 10 -64.58 0.97 -45.66
CA ASP A 10 -64.74 2.44 -45.73
C ASP A 10 -65.68 2.95 -44.58
N LYS A 11 -65.37 4.08 -43.89
CA LYS A 11 -66.31 5.09 -43.24
C LYS A 11 -67.26 4.66 -42.06
N GLU A 12 -67.92 5.56 -41.27
CA GLU A 12 -67.89 7.05 -41.07
C GLU A 12 -68.32 7.48 -39.62
N ASP A 13 -68.28 8.80 -39.36
CA ASP A 13 -68.37 9.52 -38.07
C ASP A 13 -69.77 9.85 -37.47
N GLU A 14 -69.73 10.29 -36.20
CA GLU A 14 -70.45 11.44 -35.57
C GLU A 14 -71.86 11.36 -34.90
N GLN A 15 -71.98 12.15 -33.80
CA GLN A 15 -73.15 12.72 -33.10
C GLN A 15 -74.12 11.80 -32.28
N VAL A 16 -74.86 12.25 -31.23
CA VAL A 16 -74.66 13.11 -30.02
C VAL A 16 -76.05 13.45 -29.39
N GLY A 17 -76.20 13.37 -28.05
CA GLY A 17 -77.40 13.70 -27.25
C GLY A 17 -78.10 12.46 -26.65
N GLU A 18 -78.20 12.24 -25.33
CA GLU A 18 -79.00 12.94 -24.28
C GLU A 18 -80.53 12.63 -24.41
N GLU A 19 -81.28 12.17 -23.38
CA GLU A 19 -81.13 12.21 -21.90
C GLU A 19 -81.54 10.89 -21.16
N GLU A 20 -80.92 10.68 -19.98
CA GLU A 20 -81.38 10.07 -18.69
C GLU A 20 -81.95 8.64 -18.48
N SER A 21 -81.56 8.13 -17.29
CA SER A 21 -82.21 7.24 -16.29
C SER A 21 -82.06 5.70 -16.34
N GLU A 22 -81.21 5.22 -15.40
CA GLU A 22 -81.39 4.09 -14.47
C GLU A 22 -81.40 2.63 -15.01
N GLU A 23 -80.33 1.88 -14.65
CA GLU A 23 -80.19 0.42 -14.86
C GLU A 23 -80.28 -0.35 -13.53
N GLU A 24 -81.40 -1.07 -13.35
CA GLU A 24 -81.50 -2.39 -12.69
C GLU A 24 -81.43 -3.43 -13.85
N GLU A 25 -81.08 -4.72 -13.73
CA GLU A 25 -81.32 -5.78 -12.73
C GLU A 25 -80.29 -6.92 -13.09
N GLU A 26 -79.78 -7.76 -12.17
CA GLU A 26 -80.25 -9.14 -11.85
C GLU A 26 -80.27 -10.17 -13.02
N GLN A 27 -80.21 -11.50 -12.86
CA GLN A 27 -80.00 -12.49 -11.78
C GLN A 27 -79.43 -13.76 -12.50
N VAL A 28 -79.03 -14.90 -11.93
CA VAL A 28 -79.82 -15.94 -11.23
C VAL A 28 -78.81 -17.03 -10.80
N ASN A 29 -78.96 -17.53 -9.57
CA ASN A 29 -78.87 -18.92 -9.06
C ASN A 29 -78.53 -20.10 -10.02
N GLU A 30 -78.14 -21.30 -9.56
CA GLU A 30 -78.20 -21.98 -8.24
C GLU A 30 -76.94 -22.91 -8.16
N GLU A 31 -76.14 -22.89 -7.09
CA GLU A 31 -76.20 -23.74 -5.87
C GLU A 31 -75.62 -25.18 -5.99
N GLU A 32 -74.83 -25.53 -4.96
CA GLU A 32 -74.38 -26.86 -4.47
C GLU A 32 -73.38 -27.74 -5.27
N SER A 33 -72.20 -27.91 -4.63
CA SER A 33 -71.24 -29.04 -4.70
C SER A 33 -70.39 -29.21 -5.98
N GLU A 34 -69.11 -29.52 -5.76
CA GLU A 34 -68.03 -29.54 -6.77
C GLU A 34 -67.78 -28.10 -7.30
N GLU A 35 -66.74 -27.35 -6.87
CA GLU A 35 -65.47 -27.71 -6.20
C GLU A 35 -65.06 -26.68 -5.12
N GLU A 36 -64.66 -27.15 -3.93
CA GLU A 36 -63.96 -26.31 -2.91
C GLU A 36 -62.46 -26.15 -3.23
N ASP A 37 -62.01 -26.59 -4.43
CA ASP A 37 -60.61 -26.68 -4.83
C ASP A 37 -60.18 -25.61 -5.88
N GLU A 38 -61.09 -25.03 -6.70
CA GLU A 38 -60.69 -24.04 -7.71
C GLU A 38 -60.67 -22.58 -7.19
N GLN A 39 -61.50 -22.19 -6.22
CA GLN A 39 -61.43 -20.82 -5.66
C GLN A 39 -60.32 -20.62 -4.62
N VAL A 40 -59.53 -21.66 -4.35
CA VAL A 40 -58.22 -21.55 -3.70
C VAL A 40 -57.12 -21.26 -4.74
N ASN A 41 -57.26 -21.75 -5.97
CA ASN A 41 -56.21 -21.72 -7.00
C ASN A 41 -55.96 -20.34 -7.64
N GLU A 42 -56.89 -19.37 -7.62
CA GLU A 42 -56.60 -18.00 -8.13
C GLU A 42 -56.01 -17.07 -7.05
N GLU A 43 -56.38 -17.20 -5.76
CA GLU A 43 -55.65 -16.49 -4.68
C GLU A 43 -54.28 -17.14 -4.40
N GLU A 44 -54.15 -18.47 -4.46
CA GLU A 44 -52.83 -19.12 -4.39
C GLU A 44 -51.94 -18.82 -5.61
N SER A 45 -52.46 -18.63 -6.83
CA SER A 45 -51.60 -18.35 -8.00
C SER A 45 -51.17 -16.89 -8.16
N GLU A 46 -51.95 -15.89 -7.72
CA GLU A 46 -51.44 -14.51 -7.62
C GLU A 46 -50.49 -14.33 -6.41
N GLU A 47 -50.71 -15.02 -5.28
CA GLU A 47 -49.71 -15.04 -4.18
C GLU A 47 -48.46 -15.89 -4.51
N GLU A 48 -48.55 -16.98 -5.28
CA GLU A 48 -47.38 -17.73 -5.77
C GLU A 48 -46.60 -16.93 -6.84
N GLU A 49 -47.24 -16.20 -7.77
CA GLU A 49 -46.48 -15.37 -8.72
C GLU A 49 -45.78 -14.16 -8.05
N GLU A 50 -46.30 -13.58 -6.96
CA GLU A 50 -45.51 -12.61 -6.17
C GLU A 50 -44.44 -13.29 -5.29
N GLN A 51 -44.73 -14.39 -4.60
CA GLN A 51 -43.73 -15.08 -3.75
C GLN A 51 -42.58 -15.71 -4.54
N VAL A 52 -42.83 -16.29 -5.72
CA VAL A 52 -41.76 -16.84 -6.58
C VAL A 52 -40.91 -15.71 -7.18
N ASN A 53 -41.47 -14.51 -7.44
CA ASN A 53 -40.67 -13.35 -7.82
C ASN A 53 -39.84 -12.79 -6.65
N GLU A 54 -40.36 -12.78 -5.41
CA GLU A 54 -39.53 -12.41 -4.24
C GLU A 54 -38.43 -13.47 -3.99
N GLU A 55 -38.73 -14.78 -3.99
CA GLU A 55 -37.73 -15.83 -3.78
C GLU A 55 -36.67 -15.91 -4.91
N GLU A 56 -37.02 -15.81 -6.21
CA GLU A 56 -35.99 -15.71 -7.27
C GLU A 56 -35.15 -14.43 -7.12
N SER A 57 -35.70 -13.33 -6.60
CA SER A 57 -34.95 -12.09 -6.36
C SER A 57 -34.04 -12.15 -5.13
N GLU A 58 -34.44 -12.83 -4.05
CA GLU A 58 -33.60 -13.05 -2.88
C GLU A 58 -32.50 -14.09 -3.19
N GLU A 59 -32.74 -15.13 -3.99
CA GLU A 59 -31.67 -16.03 -4.45
C GLU A 59 -30.67 -15.34 -5.41
N GLU A 60 -31.10 -14.44 -6.31
CA GLU A 60 -30.17 -13.63 -7.12
C GLU A 60 -29.40 -12.60 -6.27
N GLU A 61 -30.03 -11.93 -5.28
CA GLU A 61 -29.29 -11.03 -4.38
C GLU A 61 -28.36 -11.77 -3.43
N GLU A 62 -28.68 -12.95 -2.90
CA GLU A 62 -27.74 -13.75 -2.09
C GLU A 62 -26.54 -14.23 -2.93
N GLN A 63 -26.74 -14.74 -4.16
CA GLN A 63 -25.63 -15.16 -5.02
C GLN A 63 -24.69 -13.99 -5.38
N VAL A 64 -25.24 -12.80 -5.66
CA VAL A 64 -24.41 -11.61 -5.96
C VAL A 64 -23.69 -11.08 -4.70
N ASN A 65 -24.31 -11.16 -3.53
CA ASN A 65 -23.64 -10.83 -2.26
C ASN A 65 -22.54 -11.84 -1.90
N GLU A 66 -22.70 -13.14 -2.21
CA GLU A 66 -21.63 -14.13 -2.04
C GLU A 66 -20.46 -13.86 -3.00
N GLU A 67 -20.69 -13.57 -4.29
CA GLU A 67 -19.62 -13.21 -5.24
C GLU A 67 -18.86 -11.93 -4.84
N GLU A 68 -19.54 -10.85 -4.40
CA GLU A 68 -18.84 -9.67 -3.86
C GLU A 68 -18.07 -10.00 -2.57
N SER A 69 -18.56 -10.93 -1.73
CA SER A 69 -17.88 -11.30 -0.48
C SER A 69 -16.56 -12.06 -0.70
N GLU A 70 -16.48 -12.94 -1.71
CA GLU A 70 -15.26 -13.68 -2.00
C GLU A 70 -14.23 -12.85 -2.80
N GLU A 71 -14.67 -11.89 -3.63
CA GLU A 71 -13.76 -10.87 -4.20
C GLU A 71 -13.24 -9.86 -3.15
N GLU A 72 -13.97 -9.59 -2.05
CA GLU A 72 -13.42 -8.84 -0.91
C GLU A 72 -12.39 -9.68 -0.11
N GLU A 73 -12.63 -10.96 0.18
CA GLU A 73 -11.64 -11.77 0.93
C GLU A 73 -10.35 -12.07 0.13
N GLU A 74 -10.38 -12.25 -1.21
CA GLU A 74 -9.13 -12.32 -2.00
C GLU A 74 -8.32 -11.01 -1.99
N GLN A 75 -8.99 -9.84 -1.96
CA GLN A 75 -8.30 -8.55 -1.83
C GLN A 75 -7.70 -8.34 -0.42
N VAL A 76 -8.28 -8.94 0.62
CA VAL A 76 -7.73 -8.89 1.98
C VAL A 76 -6.44 -9.71 2.10
N ASP A 77 -6.36 -10.90 1.47
CA ASP A 77 -5.10 -11.67 1.39
C ASP A 77 -4.00 -10.91 0.61
N GLU A 78 -4.36 -10.13 -0.43
CA GLU A 78 -3.40 -9.23 -1.09
C GLU A 78 -2.98 -8.05 -0.20
N GLU A 79 -3.89 -7.38 0.52
CA GLU A 79 -3.54 -6.30 1.48
C GLU A 79 -2.66 -6.81 2.64
N GLU A 80 -2.94 -7.99 3.23
CA GLU A 80 -2.10 -8.57 4.30
C GLU A 80 -0.66 -8.82 3.80
N SER A 81 -0.48 -9.20 2.54
CA SER A 81 0.85 -9.42 1.93
C SER A 81 1.64 -8.12 1.69
N GLU A 82 0.95 -7.00 1.42
CA GLU A 82 1.60 -5.70 1.26
C GLU A 82 1.87 -5.02 2.61
N GLU A 83 1.07 -5.30 3.65
CA GLU A 83 1.29 -4.76 4.99
C GLU A 83 2.51 -5.38 5.71
N GLU A 84 2.81 -6.69 5.60
CA GLU A 84 4.10 -7.26 6.10
C GLU A 84 5.30 -6.43 5.57
N ASP A 85 5.18 -6.01 4.32
CA ASP A 85 6.27 -5.44 3.51
C ASP A 85 6.34 -3.89 3.61
N GLU A 86 5.40 -3.26 4.34
CA GLU A 86 5.53 -1.94 4.97
C GLU A 86 5.88 -2.02 6.47
N GLN A 87 5.50 -3.08 7.20
CA GLN A 87 5.78 -3.19 8.64
C GLN A 87 7.29 -3.16 8.93
N VAL A 88 8.11 -3.83 8.12
CA VAL A 88 9.59 -3.73 8.18
C VAL A 88 10.09 -2.31 7.83
N GLU A 89 9.35 -1.53 7.02
CA GLU A 89 9.71 -0.13 6.75
C GLU A 89 9.51 0.79 7.98
N GLU A 90 8.61 0.46 8.92
CA GLU A 90 8.48 1.17 10.20
C GLU A 90 9.38 0.61 11.31
N GLU A 91 9.66 -0.70 11.35
CA GLU A 91 10.60 -1.33 12.30
C GLU A 91 11.99 -0.64 12.27
N GLU A 92 12.56 -0.39 11.09
CA GLU A 92 13.82 0.38 10.96
C GLU A 92 13.67 1.88 11.23
N CYS A 93 12.47 2.45 11.08
CA CYS A 93 12.27 3.87 11.35
C CYS A 93 12.29 4.17 12.87
N MET A 94 11.96 3.15 13.67
CA MET A 94 11.69 3.20 15.11
C MET A 94 12.46 2.15 15.94
N MET A 95 13.63 1.68 15.49
CA MET A 95 14.72 1.44 16.46
C MET A 95 15.13 2.83 16.99
N GLU A 96 14.33 3.34 17.95
CA GLU A 96 14.19 4.77 18.21
C GLU A 96 15.55 5.45 18.44
N GLN A 97 15.78 6.62 17.85
CA GLN A 97 16.99 7.43 18.08
C GLN A 97 17.04 8.04 19.51
N GLU A 98 16.16 7.59 20.40
CA GLU A 98 16.23 7.68 21.86
C GLU A 98 16.83 6.38 22.48
N GLY A 99 17.54 5.57 21.70
CA GLY A 99 18.35 4.40 22.09
C GLY A 99 19.56 4.70 22.99
N ILE A 100 19.42 5.72 23.82
CA ILE A 100 20.31 6.21 24.88
C ILE A 100 21.59 6.91 24.38
N ASP A 101 21.68 8.19 24.75
CA ASP A 101 22.89 8.94 25.06
C ASP A 101 24.10 8.05 25.43
N LYS A 102 25.11 8.03 24.55
CA LYS A 102 26.38 7.34 24.78
C LYS A 102 27.56 8.22 24.39
N GLY A 103 27.73 9.34 25.10
CA GLY A 103 28.98 10.11 25.03
C GLY A 103 28.90 11.50 25.63
N LEU A 104 29.20 11.63 26.92
CA LEU A 104 29.38 12.93 27.58
C LEU A 104 30.52 13.72 26.92
N GLY A 105 30.22 14.95 26.50
CA GLY A 105 31.16 15.99 26.09
C GLY A 105 30.69 17.33 26.64
N GLU A 106 31.61 18.14 27.16
CA GLU A 106 31.29 19.12 28.21
C GLU A 106 30.68 20.46 27.76
N GLU A 107 29.93 21.05 28.70
CA GLU A 107 29.44 22.44 28.80
C GLU A 107 28.89 23.18 27.56
N HIS A 108 27.59 23.51 27.58
CA HIS A 108 27.16 24.85 28.07
C HIS A 108 25.64 24.96 28.35
N LYS A 109 25.23 25.99 29.09
CA LYS A 109 23.95 26.08 29.82
C LYS A 109 22.74 26.56 28.98
N LYS A 110 21.67 25.75 28.90
CA LYS A 110 20.25 26.15 29.18
C LYS A 110 19.28 24.97 29.18
N LYS A 111 18.24 25.02 30.04
CA LYS A 111 17.25 23.92 30.24
C LYS A 111 16.11 23.97 29.22
N LYS A 112 15.81 22.85 28.52
CA LYS A 112 14.43 22.29 28.33
C LYS A 112 14.38 20.99 27.48
N ARG A 113 13.82 19.92 28.08
CA ARG A 113 13.06 18.80 27.44
C ARG A 113 13.75 17.84 26.43
N ASP A 114 14.60 16.95 26.94
CA ASP A 114 14.96 15.66 26.29
C ASP A 114 14.76 14.44 27.22
N ASN A 115 13.98 14.58 28.30
CA ASN A 115 13.70 13.50 29.25
C ASN A 115 12.23 13.57 29.67
N VAL A 116 11.34 13.20 28.74
CA VAL A 116 9.88 13.19 28.91
C VAL A 116 9.38 11.76 28.69
N ASN A 117 8.71 11.20 29.68
CA ASN A 117 8.03 9.91 29.59
C ASN A 117 6.97 9.95 28.47
N LYS A 118 6.83 8.86 27.72
CA LYS A 118 5.85 8.73 26.63
C LYS A 118 4.45 8.36 27.12
N TRP A 119 4.39 7.81 28.34
CA TRP A 119 3.22 7.35 29.08
C TRP A 119 3.55 7.35 30.58
N GLU A 120 2.55 7.52 31.42
CA GLU A 120 2.59 7.33 32.87
C GLU A 120 2.08 5.92 33.22
N SER A 121 0.94 5.49 32.65
CA SER A 121 0.39 4.13 32.78
C SER A 121 0.32 3.38 31.43
N LEU A 122 0.41 2.04 31.49
CA LEU A 122 0.44 1.13 30.33
C LEU A 122 0.00 -0.28 30.74
N HIS A 123 -1.15 -0.72 30.22
CA HIS A 123 -1.76 -2.02 30.48
C HIS A 123 -2.20 -2.68 29.16
N HIS A 124 -1.93 -3.98 28.98
CA HIS A 124 -2.32 -4.77 27.80
C HIS A 124 -2.25 -6.27 28.11
N GLU A 125 -2.95 -7.10 27.35
CA GLU A 125 -2.96 -8.57 27.55
C GLU A 125 -1.67 -9.27 27.07
N GLY A 126 -0.83 -8.58 26.30
CA GLY A 126 0.39 -9.15 25.71
C GLY A 126 0.19 -9.54 24.24
N PRO A 127 1.20 -10.12 23.59
CA PRO A 127 1.11 -10.58 22.21
C PRO A 127 0.38 -11.92 22.09
N LEU A 128 -0.35 -12.11 21.00
CA LEU A 128 -0.97 -13.38 20.63
C LEU A 128 0.03 -14.24 19.83
N PHE A 129 0.35 -15.42 20.34
CA PHE A 129 1.25 -16.37 19.68
C PHE A 129 0.59 -17.05 18.48
N ALA A 130 1.38 -17.35 17.45
CA ALA A 130 0.94 -18.15 16.32
C ALA A 130 0.52 -19.57 16.77
N PRO A 131 -0.58 -20.16 16.22
CA PRO A 131 -1.04 -21.50 16.58
C PRO A 131 0.03 -22.58 16.48
N THR A 132 -0.05 -23.58 17.35
CA THR A 132 0.79 -24.79 17.30
C THR A 132 0.64 -25.53 15.98
N TYR A 133 1.68 -26.21 15.53
CA TYR A 133 1.63 -26.99 14.30
C TYR A 133 0.65 -28.18 14.43
N GLU A 134 -0.21 -28.34 13.43
CA GLU A 134 -1.10 -29.48 13.27
C GLU A 134 -0.46 -30.47 12.28
N LYS A 135 -0.38 -31.75 12.66
CA LYS A 135 0.25 -32.80 11.83
C LYS A 135 -0.54 -33.02 10.54
N LEU A 136 0.17 -33.28 9.44
CA LEU A 136 -0.44 -33.77 8.20
C LEU A 136 -1.25 -35.08 8.40
N PRO A 137 -2.34 -35.28 7.65
CA PRO A 137 -3.05 -36.55 7.59
C PRO A 137 -2.14 -37.72 7.19
N GLU A 138 -2.37 -38.92 7.71
CA GLU A 138 -1.45 -40.07 7.53
C GLU A 138 -1.25 -40.51 6.07
N ASN A 139 -2.16 -40.14 5.16
CA ASN A 139 -2.06 -40.37 3.72
C ASN A 139 -1.22 -39.31 2.96
N ILE A 140 -0.87 -38.19 3.60
CA ILE A 140 -0.09 -37.09 3.01
C ILE A 140 1.34 -37.14 3.55
N LYS A 141 2.26 -37.69 2.75
CA LYS A 141 3.68 -37.89 3.14
C LYS A 141 4.65 -37.18 2.20
N LEU A 142 5.86 -36.93 2.68
CA LEU A 142 6.98 -36.59 1.80
C LEU A 142 7.32 -37.84 0.96
N ILE A 143 7.60 -37.66 -0.33
CA ILE A 143 8.23 -38.73 -1.13
C ILE A 143 9.71 -38.39 -1.26
N TYR A 144 10.58 -39.32 -0.90
CA TYR A 144 12.03 -39.21 -1.04
C TYR A 144 12.58 -40.37 -1.87
N ASP A 145 13.20 -40.04 -3.00
CA ASP A 145 13.80 -41.04 -3.92
C ASP A 145 12.80 -42.12 -4.39
N GLU A 146 11.58 -41.68 -4.70
CA GLU A 146 10.39 -42.47 -5.07
C GLU A 146 9.72 -43.26 -3.93
N GLU A 147 10.32 -43.36 -2.73
CA GLU A 147 9.71 -43.99 -1.56
C GLU A 147 8.96 -42.97 -0.66
N PRO A 148 7.77 -43.30 -0.10
CA PRO A 148 7.07 -42.45 0.85
C PRO A 148 7.72 -42.51 2.23
N MET A 149 7.91 -41.35 2.86
CA MET A 149 8.66 -41.20 4.11
C MET A 149 7.85 -40.38 5.14
N ASP A 150 7.68 -40.96 6.33
CA ASP A 150 7.19 -40.26 7.51
C ASP A 150 8.29 -39.34 8.09
N LEU A 151 7.91 -38.11 8.44
CA LEU A 151 8.79 -37.13 9.06
C LEU A 151 8.50 -37.01 10.57
N SER A 152 9.50 -36.56 11.32
CA SER A 152 9.31 -36.05 12.67
C SER A 152 8.59 -34.70 12.63
N LEU A 153 7.73 -34.40 13.62
CA LEU A 153 6.91 -33.17 13.62
C LEU A 153 7.69 -31.87 13.31
N PRO A 154 8.91 -31.62 13.83
CA PRO A 154 9.68 -30.43 13.48
C PRO A 154 10.18 -30.41 12.03
N ALA A 155 10.50 -31.57 11.47
CA ALA A 155 10.88 -31.68 10.05
C ALA A 155 9.64 -31.62 9.14
N GLU A 156 8.49 -32.10 9.59
CA GLU A 156 7.20 -32.02 8.91
C GLU A 156 6.71 -30.57 8.80
N GLU A 157 6.67 -29.83 9.92
CA GLU A 157 6.31 -28.39 9.98
C GLU A 157 7.13 -27.60 8.95
N VAL A 158 8.46 -27.76 8.96
CA VAL A 158 9.38 -27.05 8.06
C VAL A 158 9.26 -27.52 6.60
N ALA A 159 8.94 -28.79 6.35
CA ALA A 159 8.61 -29.27 5.00
C ALA A 159 7.32 -28.63 4.46
N THR A 160 6.31 -28.37 5.30
CA THR A 160 5.09 -27.67 4.85
C THR A 160 5.36 -26.25 4.36
N PHE A 161 6.33 -25.54 4.96
CA PHE A 161 6.65 -24.17 4.54
C PHE A 161 7.23 -24.10 3.13
N TYR A 162 8.02 -25.10 2.74
CA TYR A 162 8.54 -25.22 1.36
C TYR A 162 7.46 -25.75 0.40
N ALA A 163 6.62 -26.67 0.85
CA ALA A 163 5.51 -27.20 0.05
C ALA A 163 4.51 -26.10 -0.35
N LYS A 164 4.06 -25.26 0.59
CA LYS A 164 3.08 -24.17 0.37
C LYS A 164 3.50 -23.13 -0.68
N ILE A 165 4.79 -23.07 -1.01
CA ILE A 165 5.36 -22.10 -1.96
C ILE A 165 5.96 -22.79 -3.21
N LEU A 166 5.62 -24.07 -3.46
CA LEU A 166 6.29 -24.90 -4.47
C LEU A 166 6.32 -24.28 -5.88
N ASP A 167 5.24 -23.60 -6.29
CA ASP A 167 5.09 -22.94 -7.59
C ASP A 167 5.63 -21.49 -7.65
N ASP A 168 6.08 -20.94 -6.52
CA ASP A 168 6.63 -19.58 -6.44
C ASP A 168 7.99 -19.46 -7.14
N ASP A 169 8.40 -18.25 -7.51
CA ASP A 169 9.72 -18.04 -8.12
C ASP A 169 10.88 -18.27 -7.11
N CYS A 170 10.64 -18.20 -5.79
CA CYS A 170 11.69 -18.47 -4.80
C CYS A 170 12.22 -19.91 -4.80
N THR A 171 11.42 -20.92 -5.16
CA THR A 171 11.88 -22.33 -5.23
C THR A 171 12.74 -22.63 -6.46
N LYS A 172 12.89 -21.66 -7.37
CA LYS A 172 13.81 -21.71 -8.52
C LYS A 172 15.18 -21.13 -8.17
N ASP A 173 15.32 -20.47 -7.03
CA ASP A 173 16.55 -19.81 -6.58
C ASP A 173 17.49 -20.78 -5.84
N GLY A 174 18.74 -20.87 -6.32
CA GLY A 174 19.75 -21.77 -5.75
C GLY A 174 20.16 -21.41 -4.31
N THR A 175 20.21 -20.12 -3.97
CA THR A 175 20.51 -19.65 -2.61
C THR A 175 19.35 -19.94 -1.67
N PHE A 176 18.11 -19.72 -2.11
CA PHE A 176 16.90 -20.06 -1.35
C PHE A 176 16.88 -21.55 -0.99
N ASN A 177 17.03 -22.41 -2.01
CA ASN A 177 17.01 -23.86 -1.85
C ASN A 177 18.18 -24.39 -1.00
N GLN A 178 19.38 -23.79 -1.12
CA GLN A 178 20.52 -24.15 -0.29
C GLN A 178 20.32 -23.78 1.19
N ASN A 179 19.86 -22.56 1.47
CA ASN A 179 19.55 -22.11 2.83
C ASN A 179 18.42 -22.95 3.47
N PHE A 180 17.32 -23.17 2.75
CA PHE A 180 16.22 -24.03 3.20
C PHE A 180 16.73 -25.42 3.58
N PHE A 181 17.47 -26.07 2.68
CA PHE A 181 17.95 -27.44 2.92
C PHE A 181 18.99 -27.52 4.05
N THR A 182 19.76 -26.45 4.27
CA THR A 182 20.70 -26.35 5.41
C THR A 182 19.97 -26.22 6.74
N ASP A 183 18.90 -25.42 6.80
CA ASP A 183 18.14 -25.20 8.04
C ASP A 183 17.16 -26.35 8.34
N TRP A 184 16.49 -26.91 7.33
CA TRP A 184 15.60 -28.07 7.47
C TRP A 184 16.34 -29.30 8.04
N LYS A 185 17.62 -29.51 7.66
CA LYS A 185 18.45 -30.56 8.28
C LYS A 185 18.77 -30.36 9.76
N LYS A 186 18.63 -29.15 10.31
CA LYS A 186 18.87 -28.89 11.74
C LYS A 186 17.70 -29.35 12.62
N VAL A 187 16.48 -29.34 12.08
CA VAL A 187 15.27 -29.79 12.79
C VAL A 187 15.00 -31.30 12.62
N MET A 188 15.57 -31.92 11.59
CA MET A 188 15.57 -33.38 11.39
C MET A 188 16.29 -34.16 12.50
N THR A 189 15.79 -35.34 12.81
CA THR A 189 16.50 -36.38 13.59
C THR A 189 17.75 -36.90 12.86
N LYS A 190 18.59 -37.61 13.61
CA LYS A 190 19.81 -38.27 13.09
C LYS A 190 19.55 -39.43 12.12
N GLU A 191 18.29 -39.79 11.87
CA GLU A 191 17.89 -40.84 10.93
C GLU A 191 17.40 -40.22 9.63
N GLU A 192 16.50 -39.24 9.71
CA GLU A 192 16.12 -38.38 8.58
C GLU A 192 17.35 -37.74 7.91
N GLN A 193 18.30 -37.19 8.68
CA GLN A 193 19.53 -36.59 8.14
C GLN A 193 20.41 -37.55 7.32
N LYS A 194 20.34 -38.88 7.57
CA LYS A 194 21.09 -39.91 6.82
C LYS A 194 20.39 -40.28 5.51
N ILE A 195 19.06 -40.29 5.52
CA ILE A 195 18.24 -40.64 4.35
C ILE A 195 18.20 -39.43 3.40
N ILE A 196 17.75 -38.28 3.91
CA ILE A 196 17.50 -37.05 3.18
C ILE A 196 18.83 -36.34 2.90
N THR A 197 19.57 -36.86 1.93
CA THR A 197 20.89 -36.36 1.54
C THR A 197 20.82 -35.23 0.52
N ASN A 198 19.85 -35.25 -0.41
CA ASN A 198 19.73 -34.29 -1.52
C ASN A 198 18.28 -33.75 -1.70
N LEU A 199 18.10 -32.43 -1.66
CA LEU A 199 16.80 -31.77 -1.88
C LEU A 199 16.13 -32.19 -3.20
N LYS A 200 16.90 -32.44 -4.27
CA LYS A 200 16.38 -32.83 -5.59
C LYS A 200 15.75 -34.23 -5.63
N LYS A 201 15.94 -35.06 -4.60
CA LYS A 201 15.24 -36.35 -4.41
C LYS A 201 13.95 -36.20 -3.59
N CYS A 202 13.68 -35.02 -3.02
CA CYS A 202 12.47 -34.74 -2.24
C CYS A 202 11.35 -34.25 -3.18
N SER A 203 10.18 -34.88 -3.12
CA SER A 203 8.96 -34.42 -3.79
C SER A 203 7.94 -33.98 -2.74
N PHE A 204 7.66 -32.68 -2.72
CA PHE A 204 6.70 -32.03 -1.82
C PHE A 204 5.28 -31.98 -2.39
N LYS A 205 5.03 -32.60 -3.56
CA LYS A 205 3.79 -32.44 -4.34
C LYS A 205 2.52 -32.81 -3.57
N ALA A 206 2.49 -33.97 -2.91
CA ALA A 206 1.32 -34.38 -2.14
C ALA A 206 0.98 -33.41 -0.99
N ILE A 207 2.01 -32.80 -0.38
CA ILE A 207 1.86 -31.80 0.68
C ILE A 207 1.34 -30.47 0.10
N HIS A 208 1.83 -30.07 -1.08
CA HIS A 208 1.36 -28.87 -1.79
C HIS A 208 -0.08 -29.02 -2.28
N GLU A 209 -0.40 -30.14 -2.93
CA GLU A 209 -1.75 -30.49 -3.40
C GLU A 209 -2.77 -30.51 -2.24
N HIS A 210 -2.39 -31.03 -1.07
CA HIS A 210 -3.20 -30.94 0.14
C HIS A 210 -3.46 -29.49 0.59
N PHE A 211 -2.46 -28.61 0.62
CA PHE A 211 -2.69 -27.20 0.98
C PHE A 211 -3.47 -26.42 -0.09
N LEU A 212 -3.33 -26.76 -1.38
CA LEU A 212 -4.19 -26.23 -2.44
C LEU A 212 -5.65 -26.70 -2.29
N GLN A 213 -5.88 -27.92 -1.83
CA GLN A 213 -7.22 -28.42 -1.51
C GLN A 213 -7.80 -27.68 -0.29
N MET A 214 -7.07 -27.60 0.82
CA MET A 214 -7.49 -26.84 2.02
C MET A 214 -7.78 -25.36 1.71
N SER A 215 -7.08 -24.76 0.74
CA SER A 215 -7.33 -23.37 0.32
C SER A 215 -8.65 -23.21 -0.43
N ARG A 216 -9.09 -24.22 -1.19
CA ARG A 216 -10.40 -24.25 -1.86
C ARG A 216 -11.52 -24.52 -0.86
N GLU A 217 -11.33 -25.54 -0.02
CA GLU A 217 -12.27 -25.89 1.07
C GLU A 217 -12.51 -24.72 2.02
N LYS A 218 -11.52 -23.82 2.20
CA LYS A 218 -11.67 -22.58 2.98
C LYS A 218 -12.53 -21.50 2.33
N LYS A 219 -12.55 -21.40 1.00
CA LYS A 219 -13.41 -20.42 0.29
C LYS A 219 -14.85 -20.92 0.32
N ASN A 220 -15.03 -22.16 -0.16
CA ASN A 220 -16.25 -22.96 -0.09
C ASN A 220 -16.70 -23.36 1.35
N MET A 221 -16.32 -22.63 2.41
CA MET A 221 -16.84 -22.83 3.76
C MET A 221 -18.29 -22.33 3.87
N SER A 222 -19.10 -23.01 4.67
CA SER A 222 -20.47 -22.59 4.94
C SER A 222 -20.53 -21.22 5.64
N ASN A 223 -21.61 -20.46 5.42
CA ASN A 223 -21.79 -19.16 6.08
C ASN A 223 -21.81 -19.25 7.62
N VAL A 224 -22.24 -20.39 8.19
CA VAL A 224 -22.15 -20.68 9.63
C VAL A 224 -20.69 -20.76 10.10
N GLU A 225 -19.79 -21.34 9.29
CA GLU A 225 -18.37 -21.45 9.60
C GLU A 225 -17.62 -20.13 9.35
N LYS A 226 -17.91 -19.44 8.23
CA LYS A 226 -17.42 -18.08 7.94
C LYS A 226 -17.77 -17.13 9.11
N GLN A 227 -19.03 -17.12 9.59
CA GLN A 227 -19.46 -16.34 10.76
C GLN A 227 -18.75 -16.75 12.06
N LYS A 228 -18.60 -18.06 12.33
CA LYS A 228 -17.91 -18.57 13.53
C LYS A 228 -16.43 -18.15 13.57
N LEU A 229 -15.73 -18.21 12.44
CA LEU A 229 -14.35 -17.77 12.32
C LEU A 229 -14.22 -16.24 12.45
N LYS A 230 -15.16 -15.48 11.86
CA LYS A 230 -15.26 -14.02 12.04
C LYS A 230 -15.40 -13.63 13.51
N LYS A 231 -16.30 -14.28 14.25
CA LYS A 231 -16.46 -14.05 15.69
C LYS A 231 -15.18 -14.36 16.49
N GLN A 232 -14.45 -15.43 16.14
CA GLN A 232 -13.16 -15.72 16.76
C GLN A 232 -12.11 -14.62 16.48
N LYS A 233 -12.03 -14.11 15.23
CA LYS A 233 -11.18 -12.95 14.89
C LYS A 233 -11.56 -11.69 15.69
N GLU A 234 -12.85 -11.49 15.96
CA GLU A 234 -13.38 -10.36 16.76
C GLU A 234 -13.06 -10.50 18.26
N ASP A 235 -13.31 -11.68 18.86
CA ASP A 235 -12.97 -11.99 20.26
C ASP A 235 -11.45 -11.86 20.53
N GLU A 236 -10.61 -12.31 19.59
CA GLU A 236 -9.15 -12.08 19.61
C GLU A 236 -8.79 -10.59 19.59
N MET A 237 -9.49 -9.79 18.77
CA MET A 237 -9.21 -8.37 18.60
C MET A 237 -9.67 -7.55 19.81
N GLU A 238 -10.81 -7.89 20.43
CA GLU A 238 -11.25 -7.23 21.66
C GLU A 238 -10.27 -7.48 22.80
N LYS A 239 -9.76 -8.71 22.93
CA LYS A 239 -8.80 -9.08 23.98
C LYS A 239 -7.38 -8.54 23.74
N TYR A 240 -6.76 -8.86 22.60
CA TYR A 240 -5.34 -8.59 22.35
C TYR A 240 -5.10 -7.38 21.42
N GLY A 241 -6.11 -6.88 20.73
CA GLY A 241 -5.99 -5.76 19.78
C GLY A 241 -5.96 -4.37 20.43
N PHE A 242 -6.00 -4.26 21.75
CA PHE A 242 -6.07 -2.99 22.48
C PHE A 242 -5.16 -2.94 23.71
N CYS A 243 -4.82 -1.72 24.11
CA CYS A 243 -4.13 -1.39 25.35
C CYS A 243 -4.79 -0.19 26.03
N LEU A 244 -4.50 0.01 27.31
CA LEU A 244 -4.76 1.24 28.03
C LEU A 244 -3.44 1.99 28.21
N ILE A 245 -3.38 3.24 27.76
CA ILE A 245 -2.26 4.17 28.00
C ILE A 245 -2.83 5.45 28.58
N ASP A 246 -2.38 5.83 29.78
CA ASP A 246 -2.87 7.02 30.49
C ASP A 246 -4.41 7.05 30.56
N ASP A 247 -4.98 5.90 30.94
CA ASP A 247 -6.42 5.56 30.95
C ASP A 247 -7.16 5.66 29.60
N GLN A 248 -6.43 5.85 28.49
CA GLN A 248 -6.97 5.93 27.14
C GLN A 248 -6.89 4.55 26.46
N ARG A 249 -8.04 3.99 26.03
CA ARG A 249 -8.06 2.78 25.21
C ARG A 249 -7.56 3.07 23.79
N GLU A 250 -6.45 2.45 23.41
CA GLU A 250 -5.76 2.64 22.13
C GLU A 250 -5.55 1.30 21.41
N ARG A 251 -5.71 1.30 20.08
CA ARG A 251 -5.58 0.09 19.25
C ARG A 251 -4.11 -0.28 19.06
N ILE A 252 -3.76 -1.55 19.23
CA ILE A 252 -2.45 -2.14 18.88
C ILE A 252 -2.45 -2.44 17.38
N GLY A 253 -1.31 -2.28 16.70
CA GLY A 253 -1.16 -2.59 15.28
C GLY A 253 -0.96 -4.09 15.08
N ASN A 254 0.23 -4.57 15.40
CA ASN A 254 0.70 -5.93 15.18
C ASN A 254 0.73 -6.74 16.50
N PHE A 255 -0.45 -7.04 17.06
CA PHE A 255 -0.54 -7.81 18.32
C PHE A 255 -0.30 -9.31 18.15
N LYS A 256 -0.50 -9.84 16.93
CA LYS A 256 -0.16 -11.22 16.57
C LYS A 256 1.34 -11.33 16.27
N ILE A 257 1.99 -12.37 16.78
CA ILE A 257 3.38 -12.69 16.46
C ILE A 257 3.44 -13.39 15.09
N GLU A 258 4.40 -13.00 14.25
CA GLU A 258 4.67 -13.68 12.97
C GLU A 258 4.78 -15.21 13.14
N PRO A 259 4.09 -16.01 12.31
CA PRO A 259 4.22 -17.46 12.35
C PRO A 259 5.62 -17.90 11.86
N PRO A 260 6.07 -19.11 12.25
CA PRO A 260 7.23 -19.73 11.63
C PRO A 260 7.02 -19.95 10.12
N GLY A 261 8.11 -19.96 9.35
CA GLY A 261 8.05 -20.01 7.90
C GLY A 261 9.43 -19.92 7.25
N LEU A 262 9.51 -19.65 5.95
CA LEU A 262 10.76 -19.40 5.25
C LEU A 262 10.94 -17.90 4.97
N PHE A 263 12.13 -17.37 5.27
CA PHE A 263 12.45 -15.97 5.02
C PHE A 263 12.56 -15.72 3.51
N ARG A 264 11.56 -15.05 2.91
CA ARG A 264 11.52 -14.81 1.45
C ARG A 264 12.61 -13.83 1.00
N GLY A 265 12.71 -12.66 1.64
CA GLY A 265 13.73 -11.64 1.38
C GLY A 265 13.58 -10.91 0.04
N ARG A 266 13.54 -9.58 0.06
CA ARG A 266 13.40 -8.77 -1.17
C ARG A 266 14.70 -8.73 -2.00
N GLY A 267 14.65 -9.28 -3.22
CA GLY A 267 15.80 -9.31 -4.14
C GLY A 267 16.86 -10.36 -3.76
N GLU A 268 18.12 -10.14 -4.13
CA GLU A 268 19.22 -11.10 -3.95
C GLU A 268 19.74 -11.21 -2.49
N HIS A 269 18.83 -11.19 -1.51
CA HIS A 269 19.17 -11.22 -0.09
C HIS A 269 19.86 -12.54 0.28
N PRO A 270 21.06 -12.53 0.92
CA PRO A 270 21.86 -13.76 1.14
C PRO A 270 21.21 -14.79 2.08
N LYS A 271 20.27 -14.35 2.93
CA LYS A 271 19.54 -15.18 3.91
C LYS A 271 18.21 -15.74 3.41
N ARG A 272 17.82 -15.47 2.15
CA ARG A 272 16.56 -15.98 1.59
C ARG A 272 16.52 -17.52 1.64
N GLY A 273 15.36 -18.08 2.01
CA GLY A 273 15.16 -19.51 2.23
C GLY A 273 15.51 -20.01 3.63
N LYS A 274 16.15 -19.21 4.49
CA LYS A 274 16.40 -19.60 5.89
C LYS A 274 15.11 -19.72 6.70
N LEU A 275 15.13 -20.57 7.71
CA LEU A 275 13.98 -20.84 8.58
C LEU A 275 13.71 -19.66 9.54
N LYS A 276 12.58 -18.95 9.36
CA LYS A 276 11.97 -18.16 10.44
C LYS A 276 11.52 -19.16 11.51
N GLU A 277 12.31 -19.37 12.55
CA GLU A 277 11.89 -20.19 13.69
C GLU A 277 10.69 -19.58 14.42
N ARG A 278 9.92 -20.43 15.10
CA ARG A 278 8.87 -20.02 16.03
C ARG A 278 9.47 -19.18 17.16
N ILE A 279 8.77 -18.10 17.52
CA ILE A 279 9.09 -17.23 18.66
C ILE A 279 8.35 -17.78 19.88
N MET A 280 9.10 -18.09 20.94
CA MET A 280 8.53 -18.62 22.20
C MET A 280 8.35 -17.50 23.24
N PRO A 281 7.55 -17.68 24.32
CA PRO A 281 7.47 -16.70 25.41
C PRO A 281 8.84 -16.34 26.01
N GLU A 282 9.77 -17.31 26.04
CA GLU A 282 11.15 -17.15 26.48
C GLU A 282 12.02 -16.27 25.54
N ASP A 283 11.53 -15.97 24.33
CA ASP A 283 12.13 -14.99 23.40
C ASP A 283 11.59 -13.56 23.59
N VAL A 284 10.42 -13.41 24.22
CA VAL A 284 9.64 -12.16 24.28
C VAL A 284 9.90 -11.37 25.57
N ILE A 285 10.20 -10.08 25.40
CA ILE A 285 10.26 -9.06 26.45
C ILE A 285 8.96 -8.26 26.44
N ILE A 286 8.33 -8.12 27.60
CA ILE A 286 7.10 -7.34 27.82
C ILE A 286 7.44 -5.98 28.45
N ASN A 287 6.80 -4.90 28.00
CA ASN A 287 6.96 -3.54 28.52
C ASN A 287 5.62 -2.96 29.00
N CYS A 288 5.43 -2.88 30.31
CA CYS A 288 4.16 -2.46 30.93
C CYS A 288 4.39 -1.68 32.24
N SER A 289 3.31 -1.24 32.88
CA SER A 289 3.38 -0.68 34.24
C SER A 289 3.59 -1.78 35.30
N GLN A 290 4.08 -1.39 36.48
CA GLN A 290 4.50 -2.31 37.55
C GLN A 290 3.33 -3.08 38.21
N ASP A 291 2.14 -2.52 38.13
CA ASP A 291 0.87 -3.10 38.58
C ASP A 291 0.24 -4.04 37.54
N THR A 292 0.55 -3.87 36.24
CA THR A 292 0.10 -4.75 35.16
C THR A 292 0.76 -6.14 35.25
N LYS A 293 -0.01 -7.15 35.67
CA LYS A 293 0.45 -8.56 35.77
C LYS A 293 0.11 -9.37 34.52
N ILE A 294 0.89 -9.16 33.46
CA ILE A 294 0.74 -9.87 32.18
C ILE A 294 1.28 -11.30 32.33
N GLN A 295 0.38 -12.29 32.35
CA GLN A 295 0.76 -13.70 32.47
C GLN A 295 1.27 -14.25 31.12
N PRO A 296 2.32 -15.09 31.12
CA PRO A 296 2.68 -15.88 29.94
C PRO A 296 1.63 -16.99 29.69
N PRO A 297 1.69 -17.67 28.53
CA PRO A 297 0.99 -18.95 28.35
C PRO A 297 1.33 -19.96 29.47
N PRO A 298 0.46 -20.96 29.74
CA PRO A 298 0.72 -22.02 30.71
C PRO A 298 2.09 -22.70 30.49
N ASP A 299 2.72 -23.10 31.59
CA ASP A 299 4.05 -23.75 31.66
C ASP A 299 5.24 -22.95 31.08
N HIS A 300 5.00 -21.76 30.52
CA HIS A 300 6.00 -20.87 29.93
C HIS A 300 6.34 -19.66 30.82
N LYS A 301 7.38 -18.91 30.43
CA LYS A 301 7.77 -17.64 31.06
C LYS A 301 8.26 -16.60 30.05
N TRP A 302 7.94 -15.34 30.29
CA TRP A 302 8.53 -14.22 29.56
C TRP A 302 10.04 -14.16 29.73
N LYS A 303 10.77 -13.80 28.66
CA LYS A 303 12.22 -13.51 28.71
C LYS A 303 12.56 -12.47 29.76
N LYS A 304 11.74 -11.42 29.84
CA LYS A 304 11.82 -10.33 30.81
C LYS A 304 10.52 -9.52 30.80
N VAL A 305 10.11 -9.00 31.95
CA VAL A 305 9.16 -7.88 32.04
C VAL A 305 9.93 -6.61 32.42
N VAL A 306 9.63 -5.48 31.77
CA VAL A 306 10.25 -4.17 32.03
C VAL A 306 9.19 -3.08 32.14
N GLN A 307 9.56 -1.97 32.78
CA GLN A 307 8.82 -0.71 32.76
C GLN A 307 9.74 0.37 32.18
N ASN A 308 9.65 0.60 30.87
CA ASN A 308 10.43 1.61 30.16
C ASN A 308 9.51 2.70 29.60
N GLN A 309 9.23 3.70 30.43
CA GLN A 309 8.41 4.87 30.06
C GLN A 309 9.04 5.76 28.97
N LYS A 310 10.24 5.47 28.46
CA LYS A 310 10.88 6.23 27.37
C LYS A 310 10.53 5.75 25.96
N VAL A 311 9.91 4.57 25.81
CA VAL A 311 9.63 3.95 24.51
C VAL A 311 8.13 3.66 24.32
N THR A 312 7.70 3.50 23.06
CA THR A 312 6.27 3.28 22.71
C THR A 312 5.92 1.87 22.24
N TRP A 313 6.81 0.88 22.44
CA TRP A 313 6.52 -0.54 22.16
C TRP A 313 6.01 -1.28 23.40
N LEU A 314 5.16 -2.29 23.18
CA LEU A 314 4.45 -3.04 24.23
C LEU A 314 5.10 -4.41 24.50
N ALA A 315 5.58 -5.05 23.44
CA ALA A 315 6.41 -6.25 23.52
C ALA A 315 7.51 -6.20 22.45
N CYS A 316 8.63 -6.88 22.68
CA CYS A 316 9.68 -7.04 21.67
C CYS A 316 10.38 -8.40 21.79
N TRP A 317 10.91 -8.91 20.68
CA TRP A 317 11.76 -10.09 20.62
C TRP A 317 12.90 -9.85 19.63
N THR A 318 13.88 -10.76 19.57
CA THR A 318 14.95 -10.71 18.57
C THR A 318 14.57 -11.62 17.41
N ASP A 319 14.49 -11.09 16.19
CA ASP A 319 14.42 -11.91 14.98
C ASP A 319 15.73 -12.68 14.83
N LYS A 320 15.61 -14.02 14.72
CA LYS A 320 16.71 -14.95 14.62
C LYS A 320 17.37 -14.95 13.22
N ILE A 321 16.69 -14.43 12.19
CA ILE A 321 17.25 -14.26 10.85
C ILE A 321 18.20 -13.06 10.79
N THR A 322 17.73 -11.86 11.15
CA THR A 322 18.49 -10.60 11.01
C THR A 322 19.20 -10.14 12.27
N GLY A 323 18.97 -10.80 13.42
CA GLY A 323 19.53 -10.40 14.73
C GLY A 323 18.93 -9.11 15.31
N ARG A 324 17.89 -8.56 14.68
CA ARG A 324 17.30 -7.25 15.03
C ARG A 324 16.11 -7.39 15.97
N PRO A 325 15.80 -6.38 16.80
CA PRO A 325 14.59 -6.37 17.60
C PRO A 325 13.35 -6.13 16.71
N LYS A 326 12.35 -6.98 16.84
CA LYS A 326 10.98 -6.77 16.35
C LYS A 326 10.08 -6.28 17.48
N TYR A 327 9.03 -5.54 17.15
CA TYR A 327 8.26 -4.79 18.15
C TYR A 327 6.75 -4.80 17.91
N VAL A 328 5.97 -5.19 18.93
CA VAL A 328 4.54 -4.91 19.01
C VAL A 328 4.35 -3.43 19.32
N ASN A 329 3.69 -2.72 18.41
CA ASN A 329 3.49 -1.27 18.46
C ASN A 329 2.01 -0.88 18.46
N LEU A 330 1.73 0.33 18.93
CA LEU A 330 0.45 1.00 18.71
C LEU A 330 0.12 1.12 17.22
N SER A 331 -1.17 0.98 16.88
CA SER A 331 -1.68 1.19 15.53
C SER A 331 -1.39 2.62 15.04
N PRO A 332 -1.20 2.87 13.73
CA PRO A 332 -1.14 4.21 13.16
C PRO A 332 -2.36 5.11 13.48
N LEU A 333 -3.47 4.50 13.91
CA LEU A 333 -4.69 5.19 14.36
C LEU A 333 -4.57 5.77 15.78
N ALA A 334 -3.57 5.36 16.57
CA ALA A 334 -3.41 5.78 17.97
C ALA A 334 -2.92 7.23 18.08
N LYS A 335 -3.36 7.95 19.11
CA LYS A 335 -3.08 9.37 19.38
C LYS A 335 -1.58 9.66 19.40
N LEU A 336 -0.77 8.80 20.01
CA LEU A 336 0.69 8.94 20.07
C LEU A 336 1.35 8.81 18.67
N LYS A 337 0.94 7.82 17.86
CA LYS A 337 1.43 7.63 16.48
C LYS A 337 1.01 8.81 15.58
N MET A 338 -0.25 9.22 15.63
CA MET A 338 -0.76 10.39 14.91
C MET A 338 -0.06 11.70 15.31
N ASN A 339 0.29 11.88 16.58
CA ASN A 339 1.05 13.05 17.03
C ASN A 339 2.49 13.05 16.50
N LYS A 340 3.17 11.89 16.49
CA LYS A 340 4.48 11.72 15.83
C LYS A 340 4.37 12.03 14.31
N ASP A 341 3.32 11.54 13.65
CA ASP A 341 3.03 11.77 12.23
C ASP A 341 2.81 13.26 11.89
N LYS A 342 2.01 13.97 12.70
CA LYS A 342 1.85 15.43 12.60
C LYS A 342 3.18 16.17 12.76
N GLN A 343 3.97 15.83 13.77
CA GLN A 343 5.26 16.47 14.05
C GLN A 343 6.28 16.28 12.92
N LYS A 344 6.27 15.12 12.24
CA LYS A 344 7.04 14.86 11.02
C LYS A 344 6.69 15.89 9.92
N PHE A 345 5.40 16.11 9.65
CA PHE A 345 4.97 17.08 8.63
C PHE A 345 5.21 18.54 9.06
N ASP A 346 4.97 18.91 10.32
CA ASP A 346 5.30 20.25 10.83
C ASP A 346 6.81 20.52 10.80
N THR A 347 7.66 19.50 10.90
CA THR A 347 9.11 19.63 10.70
C THR A 347 9.47 19.82 9.23
N ALA A 348 8.73 19.20 8.29
CA ALA A 348 8.88 19.46 6.86
C ALA A 348 8.41 20.88 6.45
N ARG A 349 7.34 21.41 7.08
CA ARG A 349 6.93 22.82 6.90
C ARG A 349 7.97 23.81 7.49
N ARG A 350 8.61 23.47 8.62
CA ARG A 350 9.75 24.24 9.16
C ARG A 350 10.95 24.26 8.20
N LEU A 351 11.26 23.12 7.55
CA LEU A 351 12.29 23.05 6.52
C LEU A 351 11.97 23.96 5.32
N HIS A 352 10.70 24.09 4.90
CA HIS A 352 10.35 25.02 3.81
C HIS A 352 10.78 26.46 4.11
N LYS A 353 10.50 26.99 5.32
CA LYS A 353 10.90 28.35 5.70
C LYS A 353 12.42 28.58 5.79
N SER A 354 13.24 27.52 5.81
CA SER A 354 14.71 27.59 5.84
C SER A 354 15.41 27.06 4.59
N ILE A 355 14.68 26.51 3.62
CA ILE A 355 15.25 25.70 2.54
C ILE A 355 16.28 26.46 1.69
N GLU A 356 16.00 27.71 1.27
CA GLU A 356 16.96 28.45 0.45
C GLU A 356 18.24 28.82 1.20
N LYS A 357 18.19 29.03 2.53
CA LYS A 357 19.39 29.24 3.34
C LYS A 357 20.26 27.97 3.41
N ILE A 358 19.60 26.81 3.48
CA ILE A 358 20.28 25.50 3.44
C ILE A 358 20.84 25.24 2.03
N ARG A 359 20.14 25.66 0.98
CA ARG A 359 20.60 25.57 -0.41
C ARG A 359 21.79 26.49 -0.69
N GLU A 360 21.74 27.75 -0.23
CA GLU A 360 22.90 28.66 -0.22
C GLU A 360 24.09 28.06 0.53
N LYS A 361 23.86 27.47 1.71
CA LYS A 361 24.91 26.83 2.50
C LYS A 361 25.54 25.65 1.75
N TYR A 362 24.75 24.70 1.24
CA TYR A 362 25.33 23.55 0.51
C TYR A 362 25.98 23.97 -0.81
N ARG A 363 25.47 25.00 -1.51
CA ARG A 363 26.10 25.57 -2.72
C ARG A 363 27.49 26.10 -2.39
N LYS A 364 27.65 26.83 -1.27
CA LYS A 364 28.95 27.28 -0.76
C LYS A 364 29.84 26.12 -0.29
N ASP A 365 29.27 25.08 0.30
CA ASP A 365 30.03 23.91 0.76
C ASP A 365 30.64 23.13 -0.42
N MET A 366 29.95 23.07 -1.56
CA MET A 366 30.51 22.56 -2.82
C MET A 366 31.75 23.36 -3.30
N GLU A 367 31.90 24.62 -2.89
CA GLU A 367 33.02 25.50 -3.24
C GLU A 367 34.20 25.39 -2.27
N SER A 368 34.04 24.67 -1.15
CA SER A 368 35.09 24.42 -0.16
C SER A 368 36.33 23.71 -0.74
N GLU A 369 37.49 24.00 -0.15
CA GLU A 369 38.75 23.26 -0.35
C GLU A 369 38.79 21.95 0.47
N ASP A 370 38.02 21.88 1.56
CA ASP A 370 37.85 20.65 2.34
C ASP A 370 36.95 19.66 1.61
N ALA A 371 37.53 18.52 1.19
CA ALA A 371 36.85 17.45 0.49
C ALA A 371 35.68 16.82 1.29
N GLN A 372 35.72 16.81 2.62
CA GLN A 372 34.61 16.32 3.45
C GLN A 372 33.41 17.27 3.37
N VAL A 373 33.65 18.58 3.48
CA VAL A 373 32.62 19.63 3.31
C VAL A 373 32.10 19.64 1.87
N GLN A 374 32.99 19.46 0.89
CA GLN A 374 32.63 19.39 -0.53
C GLN A 374 31.72 18.18 -0.85
N GLN A 375 32.04 17.01 -0.29
CA GLN A 375 31.20 15.81 -0.41
C GLN A 375 29.86 15.98 0.33
N MET A 376 29.86 16.58 1.52
CA MET A 376 28.64 16.90 2.28
C MET A 376 27.68 17.79 1.47
N GLY A 377 28.20 18.87 0.86
CA GLY A 377 27.42 19.79 0.04
C GLY A 377 26.78 19.11 -1.18
N VAL A 378 27.52 18.21 -1.86
CA VAL A 378 26.98 17.43 -3.00
C VAL A 378 25.96 16.38 -2.56
N ALA A 379 26.19 15.67 -1.45
CA ALA A 379 25.25 14.67 -0.95
C ALA A 379 23.90 15.29 -0.55
N ILE A 380 23.91 16.44 0.13
CA ILE A 380 22.68 17.16 0.52
C ILE A 380 21.94 17.68 -0.72
N TYR A 381 22.65 18.17 -1.75
CA TYR A 381 22.05 18.54 -3.04
C TYR A 381 21.34 17.37 -3.72
N LEU A 382 21.93 16.17 -3.75
CA LEU A 382 21.28 14.99 -4.33
C LEU A 382 20.04 14.55 -3.52
N ILE A 383 20.07 14.68 -2.20
CA ILE A 383 18.94 14.39 -1.32
C ILE A 383 17.77 15.38 -1.54
N ASP A 384 18.05 16.69 -1.64
CA ASP A 384 17.05 17.73 -1.87
C ASP A 384 16.47 17.72 -3.29
N GLN A 385 17.33 17.61 -4.32
CA GLN A 385 16.90 17.76 -5.70
C GLN A 385 16.31 16.47 -6.29
N LEU A 386 16.82 15.31 -5.89
CA LEU A 386 16.42 13.99 -6.43
C LEU A 386 15.67 13.11 -5.40
N ALA A 387 15.33 13.65 -4.23
CA ALA A 387 14.58 12.96 -3.16
C ALA A 387 15.20 11.61 -2.71
N LEU A 388 16.52 11.44 -2.86
CA LEU A 388 17.22 10.20 -2.53
C LEU A 388 17.12 9.88 -1.03
N ARG A 389 16.98 8.60 -0.71
CA ARG A 389 17.13 8.10 0.67
C ARG A 389 18.62 8.18 1.06
N VAL A 390 18.91 8.46 2.33
CA VAL A 390 20.27 8.77 2.80
C VAL A 390 21.29 7.64 2.57
N GLY A 391 20.85 6.37 2.68
CA GLY A 391 21.69 5.19 2.47
C GLY A 391 22.56 4.87 3.68
N ASN A 392 22.07 4.02 4.57
CA ASN A 392 22.89 3.44 5.64
C ASN A 392 23.88 2.43 5.06
N GLU A 393 25.01 2.24 5.73
CA GLU A 393 25.92 1.14 5.43
C GLU A 393 25.27 -0.19 5.81
N LYS A 394 25.61 -1.25 5.05
CA LYS A 394 25.07 -2.60 5.19
C LYS A 394 26.19 -3.60 5.02
N ASP A 395 26.07 -4.70 5.76
CA ASP A 395 26.92 -5.88 5.59
C ASP A 395 26.35 -6.75 4.45
N PRO A 396 27.14 -7.03 3.37
CA PRO A 396 26.69 -7.84 2.24
C PRO A 396 26.44 -9.32 2.54
N GLU A 397 26.96 -9.88 3.63
CA GLU A 397 26.67 -11.25 4.06
C GLU A 397 25.32 -11.34 4.80
N GLU A 398 24.90 -10.22 5.39
CA GLU A 398 23.67 -10.09 6.17
C GLU A 398 22.48 -9.57 5.38
N MET A 399 22.69 -8.71 4.37
CA MET A 399 21.66 -7.90 3.70
C MET A 399 21.84 -7.88 2.17
N ALA A 400 20.75 -7.69 1.41
CA ALA A 400 20.84 -7.44 -0.03
C ALA A 400 21.59 -6.13 -0.33
N ASP A 401 22.49 -6.15 -1.33
CA ASP A 401 23.24 -4.96 -1.75
C ASP A 401 22.30 -3.87 -2.30
N THR A 402 22.11 -2.82 -1.51
CA THR A 402 21.07 -1.81 -1.71
C THR A 402 21.54 -0.49 -1.12
N VAL A 403 21.71 0.52 -1.98
CA VAL A 403 22.38 1.78 -1.64
C VAL A 403 21.42 2.97 -1.55
N GLY A 404 21.90 4.04 -0.92
CA GLY A 404 21.32 5.38 -0.98
C GLY A 404 22.42 6.43 -1.16
N CYS A 405 22.10 7.70 -0.96
CA CYS A 405 22.99 8.80 -1.35
C CYS A 405 24.42 8.70 -0.79
N CYS A 406 24.59 8.42 0.50
CA CYS A 406 25.90 8.31 1.15
C CYS A 406 26.65 7.02 0.80
N THR A 407 25.91 5.97 0.41
CA THR A 407 26.46 4.66 0.02
C THR A 407 26.51 4.43 -1.48
N LEU A 408 26.35 5.48 -2.30
CA LEU A 408 26.68 5.41 -3.72
C LEU A 408 28.15 5.03 -3.91
N ARG A 409 28.42 4.34 -5.02
CA ARG A 409 29.74 3.78 -5.40
C ARG A 409 30.10 4.24 -6.81
N TYR A 410 31.35 4.04 -7.21
CA TYR A 410 31.88 4.47 -8.51
C TYR A 410 30.98 4.05 -9.69
N GLU A 411 30.58 2.77 -9.73
CA GLU A 411 29.78 2.16 -10.81
C GLU A 411 28.32 2.67 -10.89
N HIS A 412 27.83 3.31 -9.82
CA HIS A 412 26.44 3.74 -9.71
C HIS A 412 26.12 5.05 -10.44
N ILE A 413 27.14 5.77 -10.92
CA ILE A 413 27.00 6.99 -11.73
C ILE A 413 27.86 6.99 -12.99
N ILE A 414 27.31 7.53 -14.07
CA ILE A 414 28.04 7.83 -15.31
C ILE A 414 27.93 9.33 -15.59
N LEU A 415 29.07 9.97 -15.84
CA LEU A 415 29.18 11.39 -16.12
C LEU A 415 29.34 11.61 -17.63
N THR A 416 28.52 12.49 -18.22
CA THR A 416 28.58 12.85 -19.65
C THR A 416 28.57 14.37 -19.80
N GLU A 417 29.50 14.88 -20.60
CA GLU A 417 29.70 16.32 -20.85
C GLU A 417 29.27 16.63 -22.29
N GLU A 418 28.12 17.30 -22.46
CA GLU A 418 27.57 17.65 -23.76
C GLU A 418 28.15 19.01 -24.20
N THR A 419 29.24 18.94 -24.97
CA THR A 419 30.08 20.06 -25.42
C THR A 419 29.29 21.23 -26.00
N ASP A 420 28.28 20.92 -26.82
CA ASP A 420 27.66 21.88 -27.73
C ASP A 420 26.69 22.84 -27.01
N ASN A 421 26.37 22.56 -25.74
CA ASN A 421 25.36 23.30 -24.97
C ASN A 421 25.81 23.65 -23.52
N ASN A 422 27.07 23.39 -23.14
CA ASN A 422 27.52 23.45 -21.73
C ASN A 422 26.62 22.65 -20.76
N LYS A 423 26.09 21.50 -21.22
CA LYS A 423 25.19 20.65 -20.43
C LYS A 423 25.98 19.53 -19.74
N TYR A 424 25.77 19.42 -18.44
CA TYR A 424 26.48 18.47 -17.58
C TYR A 424 25.50 17.40 -17.11
N LYS A 425 25.61 16.19 -17.66
CA LYS A 425 24.62 15.12 -17.48
C LYS A 425 25.16 14.04 -16.55
N VAL A 426 24.36 13.67 -15.56
CA VAL A 426 24.63 12.58 -14.61
C VAL A 426 23.57 11.51 -14.80
N LYS A 427 24.01 10.31 -15.15
CA LYS A 427 23.18 9.10 -15.23
C LYS A 427 23.38 8.29 -13.96
N PHE A 428 22.29 8.05 -13.23
CA PHE A 428 22.25 7.17 -12.07
C PHE A 428 21.66 5.82 -12.46
N ASN A 429 22.29 4.73 -12.05
CA ASN A 429 21.76 3.37 -12.18
C ASN A 429 22.24 2.54 -10.98
N PHE A 430 21.36 2.34 -9.99
CA PHE A 430 21.66 1.59 -8.77
C PHE A 430 20.42 0.91 -8.20
N ILE A 431 20.61 -0.02 -7.27
CA ILE A 431 19.52 -0.71 -6.56
C ILE A 431 19.30 -0.04 -5.19
N GLY A 432 18.06 0.38 -4.90
CA GLY A 432 17.69 1.11 -3.70
C GLY A 432 17.00 0.25 -2.62
N LYS A 433 16.32 0.90 -1.66
CA LYS A 433 15.47 0.22 -0.66
C LYS A 433 14.44 -0.69 -1.36
N ALA A 434 14.10 -1.80 -0.71
CA ALA A 434 13.24 -2.86 -1.23
C ALA A 434 13.75 -3.50 -2.55
N SER A 435 15.05 -3.38 -2.83
CA SER A 435 15.68 -3.87 -4.06
C SER A 435 15.13 -3.25 -5.35
N ILE A 436 14.49 -2.07 -5.24
CA ILE A 436 13.89 -1.33 -6.37
C ILE A 436 15.00 -0.61 -7.16
N PRO A 437 15.10 -0.79 -8.49
CA PRO A 437 16.07 -0.07 -9.31
C PRO A 437 15.73 1.42 -9.42
N TYR A 438 16.72 2.27 -9.14
CA TYR A 438 16.70 3.70 -9.45
C TYR A 438 17.50 3.94 -10.73
N ARG A 439 16.80 4.38 -11.78
CA ARG A 439 17.37 4.76 -13.09
C ARG A 439 16.91 6.16 -13.43
N ASN A 440 17.84 7.11 -13.49
CA ASN A 440 17.51 8.50 -13.78
C ASN A 440 18.66 9.20 -14.54
N GLU A 441 18.33 10.10 -15.44
CA GLU A 441 19.31 10.89 -16.21
C GLU A 441 18.99 12.38 -16.03
N VAL A 442 19.85 13.11 -15.33
CA VAL A 442 19.59 14.49 -14.90
C VAL A 442 20.72 15.42 -15.31
N TYR A 443 20.36 16.64 -15.70
CA TYR A 443 21.34 17.72 -15.89
C TYR A 443 21.60 18.41 -14.55
N VAL A 444 22.87 18.64 -14.22
CA VAL A 444 23.31 19.26 -12.96
C VAL A 444 24.10 20.54 -13.21
N GLY A 445 24.29 21.36 -12.19
CA GLY A 445 25.16 22.53 -12.27
C GLY A 445 26.63 22.14 -12.46
N LYS A 446 27.39 22.94 -13.21
CA LYS A 446 28.82 22.71 -13.52
C LYS A 446 29.67 22.30 -12.31
N ARG A 447 29.51 22.98 -11.17
CA ARG A 447 30.23 22.68 -9.93
C ARG A 447 29.91 21.30 -9.38
N VAL A 448 28.65 20.86 -9.43
CA VAL A 448 28.24 19.49 -9.01
C VAL A 448 28.93 18.46 -9.89
N PHE A 449 28.90 18.64 -11.22
CA PHE A 449 29.56 17.73 -12.16
C PHE A 449 31.07 17.66 -11.97
N GLN A 450 31.73 18.81 -11.78
CA GLN A 450 33.16 18.88 -11.50
C GLN A 450 33.52 18.20 -10.18
N ASN A 451 32.73 18.40 -9.12
CA ASN A 451 32.92 17.75 -7.83
C ASN A 451 32.71 16.22 -7.94
N LEU A 452 31.64 15.75 -8.61
CA LEU A 452 31.44 14.30 -8.85
C LEU A 452 32.62 13.70 -9.64
N LYS A 453 33.09 14.40 -10.69
CA LYS A 453 34.26 14.00 -11.48
C LYS A 453 35.53 13.93 -10.62
N SER A 454 35.71 14.84 -9.65
CA SER A 454 36.83 14.77 -8.70
C SER A 454 36.67 13.67 -7.67
N PHE A 455 35.45 13.34 -7.23
CA PHE A 455 35.19 12.23 -6.30
C PHE A 455 35.39 10.85 -6.92
N MET A 456 35.31 10.73 -8.25
CA MET A 456 35.61 9.50 -9.01
C MET A 456 37.10 9.34 -9.36
N ASN A 457 37.93 10.37 -9.16
CA ASN A 457 39.36 10.28 -9.49
C ASN A 457 40.07 9.21 -8.65
N ARG A 458 40.77 8.28 -9.33
CA ARG A 458 41.50 7.16 -8.72
C ARG A 458 40.63 6.17 -7.93
N LYS A 459 39.34 6.08 -8.26
CA LYS A 459 38.42 5.05 -7.76
C LYS A 459 38.09 4.03 -8.85
N GLN A 460 37.66 2.85 -8.43
CA GLN A 460 37.21 1.73 -9.26
C GLN A 460 35.85 1.20 -8.76
N GLU A 461 35.27 0.23 -9.47
CA GLU A 461 34.00 -0.40 -9.09
C GLU A 461 34.07 -0.96 -7.66
N GLY A 462 33.03 -0.73 -6.86
CA GLY A 462 32.98 -1.05 -5.44
C GLY A 462 33.47 0.06 -4.50
N ASP A 463 34.25 1.03 -4.96
CA ASP A 463 34.69 2.16 -4.11
C ASP A 463 33.52 3.12 -3.81
N LYS A 464 33.38 3.53 -2.55
CA LYS A 464 32.41 4.57 -2.14
C LYS A 464 32.64 5.87 -2.90
N LEU A 465 31.61 6.37 -3.57
CA LEU A 465 31.62 7.67 -4.24
C LEU A 465 31.91 8.79 -3.23
N PHE A 466 31.28 8.71 -2.06
CA PHE A 466 31.49 9.60 -0.93
C PHE A 466 32.31 8.88 0.16
N ASP A 467 33.63 9.00 0.10
CA ASP A 467 34.58 8.35 1.02
C ASP A 467 34.88 9.13 2.31
N ARG A 468 34.36 10.36 2.46
CA ARG A 468 34.68 11.28 3.58
C ARG A 468 33.50 11.64 4.48
N ILE A 469 32.31 11.14 4.20
CA ILE A 469 31.10 11.41 5.00
C ILE A 469 30.44 10.11 5.45
N SER A 470 29.67 10.18 6.53
CA SER A 470 28.83 9.09 7.02
C SER A 470 27.40 9.60 7.24
N VAL A 471 26.42 8.68 7.33
CA VAL A 471 25.03 9.04 7.62
C VAL A 471 24.89 9.75 8.96
N VAL A 472 25.69 9.39 9.95
CA VAL A 472 25.71 10.03 11.27
C VAL A 472 26.14 11.50 11.11
N GLY A 473 27.35 11.73 10.59
CA GLY A 473 27.89 13.08 10.39
C GLY A 473 27.06 13.96 9.46
N LEU A 474 26.35 13.39 8.47
CA LEU A 474 25.42 14.14 7.63
C LEU A 474 24.16 14.58 8.40
N ASN A 475 23.60 13.73 9.26
CA ASN A 475 22.43 14.12 10.05
C ASN A 475 22.80 15.06 11.21
N ASP A 476 23.98 14.91 11.83
CA ASP A 476 24.50 15.85 12.83
C ASP A 476 24.73 17.23 12.21
N TYR A 477 25.33 17.26 11.02
CA TYR A 477 25.49 18.49 10.25
C TYR A 477 24.15 19.13 9.88
N LEU A 478 23.17 18.36 9.40
CA LEU A 478 21.82 18.87 9.14
C LEU A 478 21.14 19.42 10.40
N LYS A 479 21.26 18.74 11.54
CA LYS A 479 20.73 19.19 12.85
C LYS A 479 21.36 20.52 13.29
N SER A 480 22.61 20.81 12.90
CA SER A 480 23.27 22.10 13.13
C SER A 480 22.69 23.26 12.30
N LEU A 481 22.06 22.95 11.15
CA LEU A 481 21.41 23.95 10.28
C LEU A 481 19.95 24.23 10.70
N MET A 482 19.25 23.22 11.24
CA MET A 482 17.89 23.34 11.76
C MET A 482 17.62 22.22 12.77
N ASP A 483 17.09 22.57 13.94
CA ASP A 483 16.73 21.58 14.96
C ASP A 483 15.66 20.58 14.45
N GLY A 484 15.87 19.31 14.76
CA GLY A 484 15.08 18.17 14.25
C GLY A 484 15.29 17.84 12.76
N LEU A 485 16.19 18.53 12.04
CA LEU A 485 16.44 18.23 10.63
C LEU A 485 17.27 16.95 10.45
N THR A 486 16.80 16.07 9.57
CA THR A 486 17.50 14.87 9.11
C THR A 486 17.28 14.70 7.60
N ALA A 487 18.09 13.87 6.95
CA ALA A 487 17.95 13.56 5.52
C ALA A 487 16.56 13.00 5.17
N LYS A 488 15.88 12.33 6.11
CA LYS A 488 14.49 11.84 5.95
C LYS A 488 13.51 12.99 5.67
N VAL A 489 13.70 14.15 6.31
CA VAL A 489 12.77 15.30 6.23
C VAL A 489 12.71 15.89 4.82
N PHE A 490 13.83 15.95 4.10
CA PHE A 490 13.86 16.44 2.72
C PHE A 490 12.93 15.67 1.79
N ARG A 491 12.83 14.34 1.94
CA ARG A 491 11.95 13.51 1.11
C ARG A 491 10.47 13.80 1.39
N THR A 492 10.08 13.92 2.66
CA THR A 492 8.72 14.34 3.06
C THR A 492 8.41 15.77 2.58
N TYR A 493 9.38 16.67 2.72
CA TYR A 493 9.28 18.07 2.27
C TYR A 493 9.04 18.17 0.76
N ARG A 494 9.91 17.56 -0.06
CA ARG A 494 9.80 17.62 -1.52
C ARG A 494 8.56 16.90 -2.04
N ALA A 495 8.17 15.78 -1.43
CA ALA A 495 6.92 15.10 -1.75
C ALA A 495 5.69 15.99 -1.49
N SER A 496 5.60 16.59 -0.29
CA SER A 496 4.50 17.48 0.08
C SER A 496 4.48 18.77 -0.75
N GLN A 497 5.65 19.37 -0.99
CA GLN A 497 5.82 20.53 -1.86
C GLN A 497 5.30 20.24 -3.28
N THR A 498 5.76 19.16 -3.92
CA THR A 498 5.36 18.84 -5.29
C THR A 498 3.88 18.43 -5.42
N LEU A 499 3.26 17.89 -4.36
CA LEU A 499 1.79 17.75 -4.33
C LEU A 499 1.09 19.13 -4.35
N GLN A 500 1.48 20.05 -3.46
CA GLN A 500 0.90 21.39 -3.40
C GLN A 500 1.07 22.13 -4.73
N GLU A 501 2.28 22.13 -5.31
CA GLU A 501 2.60 22.72 -6.61
C GLU A 501 1.75 22.12 -7.73
N LYS A 502 1.62 20.80 -7.82
CA LYS A 502 0.85 20.16 -8.89
C LYS A 502 -0.66 20.28 -8.72
N LEU A 503 -1.17 20.34 -7.49
CA LEU A 503 -2.59 20.65 -7.27
C LEU A 503 -2.90 22.11 -7.63
N ASP A 504 -2.04 23.06 -7.29
CA ASP A 504 -2.23 24.47 -7.65
C ASP A 504 -2.07 24.72 -9.18
N GLU A 505 -1.21 23.96 -9.86
CA GLU A 505 -1.00 24.01 -11.33
C GLU A 505 -2.18 23.39 -12.13
N LEU A 506 -2.68 22.23 -11.70
CA LEU A 506 -3.57 21.40 -12.51
C LEU A 506 -5.07 21.54 -12.17
N THR A 507 -5.44 22.14 -11.04
CA THR A 507 -6.84 22.17 -10.57
C THR A 507 -7.65 23.32 -11.15
N ASP A 508 -8.62 22.99 -12.02
CA ASP A 508 -9.73 23.89 -12.31
C ASP A 508 -10.82 23.78 -11.23
N GLY A 509 -11.09 24.90 -10.54
CA GLY A 509 -12.16 24.98 -9.54
C GLY A 509 -13.56 24.63 -10.06
N ASN A 510 -13.81 24.81 -11.36
CA ASN A 510 -15.09 24.54 -12.02
C ASN A 510 -15.25 23.09 -12.52
N ALA A 511 -14.20 22.28 -12.42
CA ALA A 511 -14.22 20.88 -12.85
C ALA A 511 -15.15 20.02 -11.98
N GLN A 512 -15.66 18.92 -12.54
CA GLN A 512 -16.48 17.96 -11.81
C GLN A 512 -15.66 17.18 -10.77
N VAL A 513 -16.32 16.56 -9.78
CA VAL A 513 -15.66 15.76 -8.73
C VAL A 513 -14.80 14.63 -9.34
N LYS A 514 -15.30 13.93 -10.36
CA LYS A 514 -14.56 12.89 -11.08
C LYS A 514 -13.31 13.43 -11.82
N GLU A 515 -13.39 14.64 -12.36
CA GLU A 515 -12.24 15.30 -13.02
C GLU A 515 -11.19 15.73 -11.99
N LYS A 516 -11.63 16.32 -10.85
CA LYS A 516 -10.75 16.74 -9.75
C LYS A 516 -10.05 15.56 -9.08
N PHE A 517 -10.73 14.42 -8.89
CA PHE A 517 -10.09 13.18 -8.43
C PHE A 517 -8.88 12.80 -9.30
N ILE A 518 -9.00 12.97 -10.62
CA ILE A 518 -7.94 12.63 -11.57
C ILE A 518 -6.81 13.66 -11.54
N THR A 519 -7.10 14.95 -11.34
CA THR A 519 -6.07 15.95 -11.00
C THR A 519 -5.27 15.58 -9.74
N HIS A 520 -5.94 15.08 -8.69
CA HIS A 520 -5.26 14.63 -7.47
C HIS A 520 -4.42 13.36 -7.70
N LEU A 521 -4.92 12.42 -8.50
CA LEU A 521 -4.18 11.24 -8.92
C LEU A 521 -2.94 11.62 -9.75
N GLU A 522 -3.05 12.56 -10.71
CA GLU A 522 -1.92 13.06 -11.51
C GLU A 522 -0.87 13.77 -10.64
N ALA A 523 -1.27 14.57 -9.66
CA ALA A 523 -0.36 15.20 -8.70
C ALA A 523 0.32 14.17 -7.78
N THR A 524 -0.42 13.17 -7.28
CA THR A 524 0.12 12.08 -6.45
C THR A 524 1.08 11.18 -7.27
N LEU A 525 0.75 10.92 -8.54
CA LEU A 525 1.60 10.21 -9.50
C LEU A 525 2.93 10.94 -9.72
N ALA A 526 2.92 12.27 -9.88
CA ALA A 526 4.14 13.06 -10.01
C ALA A 526 5.07 12.89 -8.79
N VAL A 527 4.51 12.88 -7.57
CA VAL A 527 5.26 12.64 -6.33
C VAL A 527 5.77 11.21 -6.22
N ALA A 528 4.98 10.21 -6.61
CA ALA A 528 5.40 8.82 -6.60
C ALA A 528 6.58 8.57 -7.57
N ASN A 529 6.57 9.22 -8.74
CA ASN A 529 7.71 9.22 -9.67
C ASN A 529 8.95 9.91 -9.04
N LEU A 530 8.79 11.11 -8.47
CA LEU A 530 9.88 11.83 -7.77
C LEU A 530 10.52 10.99 -6.65
N CYS A 531 9.70 10.25 -5.90
CA CYS A 531 10.17 9.37 -4.83
C CYS A 531 10.74 8.03 -5.32
N ASN A 532 10.59 7.69 -6.61
CA ASN A 532 10.83 6.37 -7.17
C ASN A 532 10.04 5.25 -6.44
N HIS A 533 8.77 5.51 -6.11
CA HIS A 533 7.86 4.51 -5.56
C HIS A 533 7.30 3.63 -6.67
N GLN A 534 7.88 2.43 -6.80
CA GLN A 534 7.49 1.41 -7.77
C GLN A 534 7.19 0.12 -7.00
N ARG A 535 6.21 -0.66 -7.47
CA ARG A 535 6.07 -2.09 -7.12
C ARG A 535 6.36 -2.91 -8.38
N SER A 536 7.09 -4.00 -8.21
CA SER A 536 7.16 -5.06 -9.22
C SER A 536 5.78 -5.70 -9.28
N ASN A 537 5.12 -5.70 -10.44
CA ASN A 537 3.83 -6.38 -10.58
C ASN A 537 4.09 -7.83 -11.02
N PRO A 538 3.84 -8.84 -10.15
CA PRO A 538 4.07 -10.23 -10.51
C PRO A 538 2.97 -10.73 -11.43
N LYS A 539 3.33 -11.12 -12.66
CA LYS A 539 2.46 -11.80 -13.63
C LYS A 539 1.34 -10.92 -14.24
N ILE A 540 1.64 -9.70 -14.72
CA ILE A 540 0.70 -8.94 -15.59
C ILE A 540 0.29 -9.81 -16.78
N ASN A 541 -0.97 -10.26 -16.78
CA ASN A 541 -1.54 -11.10 -17.82
C ASN A 541 -1.54 -10.37 -19.19
N PRO A 542 -0.89 -10.88 -20.25
CA PRO A 542 -0.89 -10.21 -21.56
C PRO A 542 -2.27 -9.97 -22.17
N LYS A 543 -3.32 -10.68 -21.72
CA LYS A 543 -4.71 -10.41 -22.08
C LYS A 543 -5.22 -9.09 -21.48
N SER A 544 -4.85 -8.75 -20.23
CA SER A 544 -5.32 -7.53 -19.56
C SER A 544 -4.71 -6.26 -20.17
N ILE A 545 -3.43 -6.30 -20.56
CA ILE A 545 -2.78 -5.20 -21.30
C ILE A 545 -3.53 -4.94 -22.61
N LYS A 546 -3.83 -5.98 -23.40
CA LYS A 546 -4.57 -5.84 -24.66
C LYS A 546 -5.99 -5.31 -24.45
N ALA A 547 -6.66 -5.70 -23.37
CA ALA A 547 -7.98 -5.17 -23.01
C ALA A 547 -7.91 -3.66 -22.63
N LEU A 548 -6.87 -3.23 -21.92
CA LEU A 548 -6.60 -1.82 -21.64
C LEU A 548 -6.29 -1.03 -22.92
N GLU A 549 -5.46 -1.56 -23.82
CA GLU A 549 -5.17 -0.95 -25.12
C GLU A 549 -6.43 -0.77 -25.98
N LYS A 550 -7.33 -1.76 -26.01
CA LYS A 550 -8.62 -1.67 -26.70
C LYS A 550 -9.48 -0.54 -26.11
N LYS A 551 -9.61 -0.49 -24.78
CA LYS A 551 -10.34 0.57 -24.06
C LYS A 551 -9.72 1.96 -24.28
N VAL A 552 -8.39 2.09 -24.33
CA VAL A 552 -7.69 3.34 -24.72
C VAL A 552 -8.16 3.81 -26.10
N GLU A 553 -8.13 2.91 -27.09
CA GLU A 553 -8.38 3.24 -28.48
C GLU A 553 -9.86 3.58 -28.77
N GLU A 554 -10.79 2.88 -28.12
CA GLU A 554 -12.23 3.21 -28.11
C GLU A 554 -12.45 4.64 -27.57
N VAL A 555 -11.82 5.00 -26.45
CA VAL A 555 -11.97 6.34 -25.86
C VAL A 555 -11.27 7.43 -26.69
N LYS A 556 -10.14 7.14 -27.38
CA LYS A 556 -9.56 8.09 -28.35
C LYS A 556 -10.54 8.47 -29.46
N ARG A 557 -11.26 7.49 -30.01
CA ARG A 557 -12.27 7.71 -31.06
C ARG A 557 -13.44 8.54 -30.52
N ALA A 558 -13.91 8.24 -29.32
CA ALA A 558 -14.93 9.06 -28.64
C ALA A 558 -14.47 10.51 -28.40
N VAL A 559 -13.23 10.72 -27.94
CA VAL A 559 -12.61 12.06 -27.82
C VAL A 559 -12.60 12.80 -29.15
N GLN A 560 -12.19 12.15 -30.24
CA GLN A 560 -12.12 12.82 -31.55
C GLN A 560 -13.52 13.16 -32.10
N LEU A 561 -14.51 12.27 -31.92
CA LEU A 561 -15.90 12.56 -32.27
C LEU A 561 -16.46 13.73 -31.44
N ALA A 562 -16.12 13.82 -30.14
CA ALA A 562 -16.52 14.92 -29.28
C ALA A 562 -15.84 16.26 -29.65
N LYS A 563 -14.56 16.24 -30.09
CA LYS A 563 -13.88 17.43 -30.65
C LYS A 563 -14.61 17.96 -31.88
N ASN A 564 -14.94 17.06 -32.83
CA ASN A 564 -15.64 17.42 -34.06
C ASN A 564 -17.03 18.02 -33.74
N LYS A 565 -17.80 17.37 -32.85
CA LYS A 565 -19.13 17.86 -32.40
C LYS A 565 -19.04 19.24 -31.70
N LEU A 566 -18.00 19.48 -30.88
CA LEU A 566 -17.77 20.80 -30.28
C LEU A 566 -17.38 21.86 -31.31
N GLN A 567 -16.61 21.50 -32.35
CA GLN A 567 -16.21 22.44 -33.41
C GLN A 567 -17.41 22.87 -34.25
N CYS A 568 -18.33 21.97 -34.59
CA CYS A 568 -19.57 22.31 -35.27
C CYS A 568 -20.48 23.21 -34.41
N ALA A 569 -20.64 22.89 -33.12
CA ALA A 569 -21.42 23.72 -32.19
C ALA A 569 -20.83 25.14 -32.06
N LYS A 570 -19.49 25.28 -32.05
CA LYS A 570 -18.83 26.60 -32.03
C LYS A 570 -19.18 27.42 -33.27
N LYS A 571 -19.04 26.85 -34.48
CA LYS A 571 -19.41 27.54 -35.73
C LYS A 571 -20.85 28.04 -35.71
N ALA A 572 -21.81 27.17 -35.35
CA ALA A 572 -23.22 27.54 -35.24
C ALA A 572 -23.47 28.68 -34.25
N TYR A 573 -22.72 28.75 -33.13
CA TYR A 573 -22.76 29.88 -32.20
C TYR A 573 -22.06 31.13 -32.75
N ASP A 574 -20.93 31.01 -33.44
CA ASP A 574 -20.21 32.16 -34.01
C ASP A 574 -21.03 32.83 -35.15
N GLU A 575 -21.80 32.02 -35.88
CA GLU A 575 -22.74 32.42 -36.95
C GLU A 575 -24.05 33.04 -36.41
N SER A 576 -24.71 32.41 -35.42
CA SER A 576 -26.03 32.85 -34.91
C SER A 576 -25.97 33.79 -33.70
N LYS A 577 -24.91 33.68 -32.88
CA LYS A 577 -24.70 34.36 -31.59
C LYS A 577 -25.82 34.23 -30.56
N ASP A 578 -26.69 33.24 -30.72
CA ASP A 578 -27.82 33.03 -29.80
C ASP A 578 -27.40 32.33 -28.48
N MET A 579 -28.24 32.47 -27.45
CA MET A 579 -27.98 31.84 -26.17
C MET A 579 -28.16 30.31 -26.20
N LYS A 580 -28.92 29.77 -27.16
CA LYS A 580 -29.17 28.33 -27.30
C LYS A 580 -27.91 27.59 -27.75
N ASN A 581 -27.25 28.06 -28.82
CA ASN A 581 -26.01 27.48 -29.30
C ASN A 581 -24.84 27.74 -28.33
N LYS A 582 -24.88 28.82 -27.54
CA LYS A 582 -23.93 29.02 -26.43
C LYS A 582 -24.01 27.90 -25.40
N VAL A 583 -25.23 27.55 -24.97
CA VAL A 583 -25.49 26.43 -24.05
C VAL A 583 -25.14 25.09 -24.69
N GLU A 584 -25.40 24.91 -25.99
CA GLU A 584 -24.98 23.72 -26.76
C GLU A 584 -23.45 23.56 -26.75
N VAL A 585 -22.70 24.63 -27.02
CA VAL A 585 -21.23 24.68 -26.98
C VAL A 585 -20.69 24.29 -25.60
N ASP A 586 -21.24 24.85 -24.52
CA ASP A 586 -20.78 24.53 -23.17
C ASP A 586 -21.16 23.09 -22.75
N LYS A 587 -22.30 22.55 -23.20
CA LYS A 587 -22.66 21.13 -23.08
C LYS A 587 -21.62 20.23 -23.80
N LYS A 588 -21.34 20.47 -25.09
CA LYS A 588 -20.34 19.68 -25.84
C LYS A 588 -18.94 19.81 -25.23
N ARG A 589 -18.58 20.97 -24.68
CA ARG A 589 -17.28 21.21 -24.03
C ARG A 589 -17.09 20.35 -22.78
N LYS A 590 -18.12 20.22 -21.94
CA LYS A 590 -18.11 19.33 -20.77
C LYS A 590 -17.97 17.87 -21.17
N VAL A 591 -18.72 17.41 -22.17
CA VAL A 591 -18.63 16.02 -22.69
C VAL A 591 -17.24 15.71 -23.24
N LEU A 592 -16.66 16.61 -24.03
CA LEU A 592 -15.29 16.46 -24.53
C LEU A 592 -14.28 16.34 -23.38
N ARG A 593 -14.38 17.20 -22.36
CA ARG A 593 -13.47 17.20 -21.21
C ARG A 593 -13.48 15.86 -20.47
N GLY A 594 -14.66 15.36 -20.11
CA GLY A 594 -14.81 14.06 -19.43
C GLY A 594 -14.22 12.90 -20.24
N LEU A 595 -14.33 12.93 -21.58
CA LEU A 595 -13.72 11.92 -22.45
C LEU A 595 -12.19 12.07 -22.54
N GLN A 596 -11.65 13.28 -22.62
CA GLN A 596 -10.20 13.52 -22.58
C GLN A 596 -9.59 13.05 -21.25
N VAL A 597 -10.30 13.30 -20.16
CA VAL A 597 -9.94 12.88 -18.81
C VAL A 597 -9.96 11.34 -18.69
N LYS A 598 -11.01 10.66 -19.19
CA LYS A 598 -11.06 9.18 -19.26
C LYS A 598 -9.90 8.60 -20.10
N LEU A 599 -9.50 9.28 -21.18
CA LEU A 599 -8.36 8.88 -22.01
C LEU A 599 -7.02 8.99 -21.26
N SER A 600 -6.80 10.07 -20.48
CA SER A 600 -5.58 10.20 -19.66
C SER A 600 -5.41 9.04 -18.67
N ILE A 601 -6.46 8.65 -17.93
CA ILE A 601 -6.43 7.51 -17.00
C ILE A 601 -5.97 6.24 -17.73
N LEU A 602 -6.63 5.92 -18.84
CA LEU A 602 -6.39 4.67 -19.57
C LEU A 602 -4.98 4.64 -20.18
N ASN A 603 -4.48 5.77 -20.68
CA ASN A 603 -3.09 5.88 -21.14
C ASN A 603 -2.09 5.63 -20.00
N VAL A 604 -2.29 6.22 -18.82
CA VAL A 604 -1.39 6.03 -17.66
C VAL A 604 -1.39 4.57 -17.20
N LYS A 605 -2.56 3.95 -17.01
CA LYS A 605 -2.66 2.53 -16.64
C LYS A 605 -2.01 1.62 -17.68
N THR A 606 -2.26 1.87 -18.98
CA THR A 606 -1.71 1.05 -20.08
C THR A 606 -0.19 1.17 -20.18
N THR A 607 0.38 2.36 -20.07
CA THR A 607 1.84 2.56 -20.18
C THR A 607 2.59 1.86 -19.05
N ARG A 608 2.11 1.96 -17.80
CA ARG A 608 2.78 1.29 -16.67
C ARG A 608 2.62 -0.23 -16.71
N ALA A 609 1.44 -0.73 -17.10
CA ALA A 609 1.25 -2.16 -17.33
C ALA A 609 2.19 -2.73 -18.43
N LYS A 610 2.52 -1.95 -19.47
CA LYS A 610 3.51 -2.33 -20.50
C LYS A 610 4.96 -2.32 -20.02
N GLU A 611 5.28 -1.55 -18.98
CA GLU A 611 6.63 -1.48 -18.40
C GLU A 611 6.91 -2.62 -17.39
N GLY A 612 5.92 -3.47 -17.09
CA GLY A 612 6.02 -4.49 -16.05
C GLY A 612 5.97 -3.92 -14.63
N LYS A 613 5.38 -2.73 -14.46
CA LYS A 613 5.50 -1.93 -13.24
C LYS A 613 4.17 -1.35 -12.77
N GLU A 614 4.00 -1.36 -11.46
CA GLU A 614 2.96 -0.63 -10.75
C GLU A 614 3.60 0.63 -10.10
N ILE A 615 2.85 1.72 -9.98
CA ILE A 615 3.30 2.88 -9.17
C ILE A 615 2.53 2.91 -7.87
N ALA A 616 3.25 2.75 -6.76
CA ALA A 616 2.69 2.77 -5.42
C ALA A 616 2.35 4.21 -4.98
N THR A 617 1.24 4.75 -5.48
CA THR A 617 0.71 6.05 -5.06
C THR A 617 0.35 6.06 -3.58
N GLU A 618 -0.20 4.96 -3.07
CA GLU A 618 -0.67 4.84 -1.68
C GLU A 618 0.48 4.94 -0.67
N VAL A 619 1.65 4.34 -0.95
CA VAL A 619 2.88 4.53 -0.13
C VAL A 619 3.25 6.01 -0.01
N SER A 620 3.11 6.78 -1.09
CA SER A 620 3.37 8.23 -1.09
C SER A 620 2.37 8.97 -0.19
N LYS A 621 1.09 8.65 -0.38
CA LYS A 621 -0.09 9.21 0.29
C LYS A 621 -0.18 8.89 1.79
N LEU A 622 0.29 7.71 2.19
CA LEU A 622 0.23 7.23 3.57
C LEU A 622 1.34 7.76 4.47
N TYR A 623 2.51 8.15 3.93
CA TYR A 623 3.70 8.49 4.73
C TYR A 623 4.48 9.74 4.33
N TYR A 624 4.44 10.19 3.07
CA TYR A 624 5.31 11.25 2.55
C TYR A 624 4.56 12.56 2.21
N LEU A 625 3.24 12.48 1.99
CA LEU A 625 2.38 13.62 1.68
C LEU A 625 1.67 14.14 2.94
N ASP A 626 1.79 15.45 3.23
CA ASP A 626 1.05 16.08 4.33
C ASP A 626 -0.47 16.00 4.03
N PRO A 627 -1.26 15.22 4.80
CA PRO A 627 -2.67 15.00 4.52
C PRO A 627 -3.49 16.30 4.59
N ARG A 628 -2.99 17.35 5.27
CA ARG A 628 -3.65 18.66 5.34
C ARG A 628 -3.75 19.33 3.97
N ILE A 629 -2.79 19.11 3.06
CA ILE A 629 -2.84 19.62 1.68
C ILE A 629 -4.08 19.06 0.98
N THR A 630 -4.23 17.73 1.01
CA THR A 630 -5.38 17.03 0.41
C THR A 630 -6.70 17.45 1.07
N VAL A 631 -6.74 17.59 2.40
CA VAL A 631 -7.94 18.05 3.12
C VAL A 631 -8.33 19.48 2.73
N ALA A 632 -7.37 20.40 2.68
CA ALA A 632 -7.58 21.79 2.29
C ALA A 632 -8.10 21.89 0.86
N TRP A 633 -7.45 21.21 -0.08
CA TRP A 633 -7.85 21.11 -1.48
C TRP A 633 -9.26 20.51 -1.64
N CYS A 634 -9.58 19.43 -0.92
CA CYS A 634 -10.93 18.83 -0.93
C CYS A 634 -12.00 19.84 -0.48
N ARG A 635 -11.75 20.56 0.62
CA ARG A 635 -12.64 21.60 1.16
C ARG A 635 -12.79 22.78 0.19
N LYS A 636 -11.69 23.29 -0.35
CA LYS A 636 -11.62 24.40 -1.32
C LYS A 636 -12.36 24.10 -2.63
N HIS A 637 -12.26 22.87 -3.13
CA HIS A 637 -12.80 22.48 -4.44
C HIS A 637 -14.09 21.64 -4.39
N ARG A 638 -14.67 21.45 -3.19
CA ARG A 638 -15.90 20.69 -2.91
C ARG A 638 -15.83 19.22 -3.37
N VAL A 639 -14.71 18.56 -3.07
CA VAL A 639 -14.52 17.12 -3.29
C VAL A 639 -14.79 16.38 -1.96
N PRO A 640 -15.66 15.37 -1.91
CA PRO A 640 -15.86 14.57 -0.70
C PRO A 640 -14.58 13.81 -0.34
N LEU A 641 -14.14 13.86 0.92
CA LEU A 641 -12.90 13.22 1.37
C LEU A 641 -12.87 11.70 1.10
N ALA A 642 -14.03 11.04 1.08
CA ALA A 642 -14.16 9.63 0.76
C ALA A 642 -13.76 9.26 -0.67
N VAL A 643 -13.75 10.22 -1.60
CA VAL A 643 -13.30 10.02 -2.99
C VAL A 643 -11.77 9.96 -3.08
N ILE A 644 -11.04 10.43 -2.07
CA ILE A 644 -9.57 10.47 -2.06
C ILE A 644 -8.97 9.51 -1.02
N PHE A 645 -9.56 9.44 0.18
CA PHE A 645 -9.10 8.61 1.29
C PHE A 645 -10.13 7.53 1.63
N ASN A 646 -9.69 6.26 1.71
CA ASN A 646 -10.53 5.14 2.17
C ASN A 646 -10.88 5.23 3.67
N LYS A 647 -11.68 4.29 4.20
CA LYS A 647 -12.16 4.29 5.60
C LYS A 647 -11.00 4.41 6.61
N THR A 648 -9.98 3.57 6.47
CA THR A 648 -8.78 3.52 7.32
C THR A 648 -7.91 4.77 7.19
N GLN A 649 -7.73 5.28 5.97
CA GLN A 649 -6.98 6.52 5.72
C GLN A 649 -7.66 7.75 6.35
N ARG A 650 -9.01 7.84 6.30
CA ARG A 650 -9.76 8.90 6.99
C ARG A 650 -9.62 8.82 8.51
N GLN A 651 -9.49 7.61 9.08
CA GLN A 651 -9.20 7.43 10.52
C GLN A 651 -7.76 7.83 10.86
N LYS A 652 -6.75 7.38 10.11
CA LYS A 652 -5.32 7.75 10.29
C LYS A 652 -5.13 9.27 10.25
N PHE A 653 -5.78 9.93 9.29
CA PHE A 653 -5.69 11.37 9.07
C PHE A 653 -6.76 12.21 9.80
N ARG A 654 -7.46 11.65 10.80
CA ARG A 654 -8.46 12.40 11.59
C ARG A 654 -7.92 13.70 12.20
N TRP A 655 -6.63 13.74 12.54
CA TRP A 655 -5.94 14.94 13.05
C TRP A 655 -5.80 16.07 12.01
N ALA A 656 -5.67 15.73 10.73
CA ALA A 656 -5.58 16.68 9.63
C ALA A 656 -6.96 17.14 9.18
N ILE A 657 -7.92 16.19 9.15
CA ILE A 657 -9.33 16.47 8.85
C ILE A 657 -9.93 17.45 9.88
N SER A 658 -9.60 17.34 11.16
CA SER A 658 -10.08 18.27 12.19
C SER A 658 -9.39 19.65 12.18
N THR A 659 -8.20 19.80 11.57
CA THR A 659 -7.40 21.03 11.70
C THR A 659 -7.20 21.85 10.42
N ALA A 660 -7.21 21.25 9.23
CA ALA A 660 -6.87 21.95 7.98
C ALA A 660 -8.06 22.69 7.35
N GLY A 661 -8.10 24.02 7.47
CA GLY A 661 -9.05 24.87 6.74
C GLY A 661 -8.86 24.81 5.21
N PRO A 662 -9.84 25.29 4.41
CA PRO A 662 -9.74 25.31 2.94
C PRO A 662 -8.59 26.18 2.40
N ASN A 663 -8.08 27.08 3.24
CA ASN A 663 -6.97 28.00 2.92
C ASN A 663 -5.62 27.49 3.44
N PHE A 664 -5.54 26.31 4.07
CA PHE A 664 -4.26 25.78 4.54
C PHE A 664 -3.29 25.60 3.37
N ARG A 665 -2.06 26.10 3.55
CA ARG A 665 -0.92 25.93 2.66
C ARG A 665 0.23 25.29 3.41
N PHE A 666 0.96 24.39 2.74
CA PHE A 666 2.13 23.71 3.33
C PHE A 666 3.36 24.61 3.39
N ASP A 667 3.50 25.48 2.40
CA ASP A 667 4.51 26.52 2.23
C ASP A 667 4.38 27.68 3.26
N GLU A 668 3.18 27.89 3.79
CA GLU A 668 2.93 28.85 4.87
C GLU A 668 3.06 28.16 6.26
N LEU A 669 3.50 28.90 7.27
CA LEU A 669 3.20 28.60 8.68
C LEU A 669 2.53 29.82 9.28
N ASP A 670 1.46 29.53 10.01
CA ASP A 670 0.77 30.35 11.00
C ASP A 670 1.73 30.95 12.05
#